data_AF-A0A7Y0S895-F1
#
_entry.id   AF-A0A7Y0S895-F1
#
_cell.length_a   1.000
_cell.length_b   1.000
_cell.length_c   1.000
_cell.angle_alpha   90.00
_cell.angle_beta   90.00
_cell.angle_gamma   90.00
#
_symmetry.space_group_name_H-M   'P 1'
#
loop_
_entity.id
_entity.type
_entity.pdbx_description
1 polymer ?
#
loop_
_entity_poly.entity_id
_entity_poly.type
_entity_poly.pdbx_seq_one_letter_code
_entity_poly.pdbx_strand_id
1 'polypeptide(L)'
;MNRYAVLCLDNNPISAEQFRLELSAFSSKFDIFSVESIEEAQSALEYLEEREQTVALVIASHHAHFNGVDFLIGLDKTPHTERARKILISCSSDIDAILTAVNEGRLDHCLTKPLPDNVLFNTAQKELTQFILRNCKEDLLSYSQILDQHKLLRAHIENQMSNYQAGFLHDYHSMSDNELAEQVISALQQFFKANDETKACRTYSPEHLLTVEGEPNSFLWFITSGEVALYKRDEQGMQREVVRHTKGNIVGGMSFVTGECSFSTALTLTETKVIKLDRNVFRKVMQSDSNLLPLFTNLLLRHFNRRLQRSINTKLQLQKTLESLESAHQQLIEREKMAMLGQLVAGVAHELNNPIAAILRGVENLTHTLEGLLTQLPTAEVQIKGVQLLTRAQTAKPASTAELRSRVKELNSTLPDRAIAKKVVNLGLESDSELVSQLAKKKDNASSTLETLEQYHQAGASLRSINVCAARIADMVKSLKGYARADDERMHYADIHEGIEDTLVIFENKLKVHQVSTDYAPLPRMLCQPIALQQVWTNLISNAIDAFPDKGSLKIQTREVEKEQQRYAVISFEDNGCGIPDSQKKAIFELNFTTKKEGNFGLGIGLSICQQIVAAHKGWIDVQSELNAFTCMTVWLPVIEEGDET
;
A
#
# COMPACT_ATOMS: atom_id res chain seq x y z
N MET A 1 41.51 13.45 23.81
CA MET A 1 41.86 12.77 22.56
C MET A 1 41.19 11.43 22.58
N ASN A 2 40.33 11.20 21.61
CA ASN A 2 39.55 9.99 21.50
C ASN A 2 40.35 8.89 20.80
N ARG A 3 39.92 7.64 20.95
CA ARG A 3 40.56 6.49 20.28
C ARG A 3 40.41 6.52 18.76
N TYR A 4 39.37 7.18 18.27
CA TYR A 4 38.99 7.18 16.86
C TYR A 4 38.80 8.61 16.34
N ALA A 5 39.08 8.81 15.05
CA ALA A 5 38.91 10.09 14.37
C ALA A 5 37.91 10.00 13.21
N VAL A 6 37.29 11.14 12.88
CA VAL A 6 36.44 11.34 11.71
C VAL A 6 37.05 12.46 10.88
N LEU A 7 37.31 12.18 9.60
CA LEU A 7 37.88 13.15 8.66
C LEU A 7 36.82 13.59 7.66
N CYS A 8 36.61 14.89 7.54
CA CYS A 8 35.68 15.51 6.61
C CYS A 8 36.44 16.39 5.62
N LEU A 9 36.30 16.09 4.34
CA LEU A 9 36.97 16.76 3.23
C LEU A 9 35.92 17.42 2.33
N ASP A 10 35.80 18.74 2.43
CA ASP A 10 34.98 19.56 1.53
C ASP A 10 35.69 20.90 1.29
N ASN A 11 35.89 21.25 0.02
CA ASN A 11 36.54 22.50 -0.38
C ASN A 11 35.61 23.72 -0.31
N ASN A 12 34.32 23.51 -0.02
CA ASN A 12 33.38 24.59 0.25
C ASN A 12 33.33 24.87 1.76
N PRO A 13 33.85 26.02 2.24
CA PRO A 13 33.92 26.32 3.67
C PRO A 13 32.55 26.38 4.34
N ILE A 14 31.49 26.74 3.60
CA ILE A 14 30.12 26.77 4.13
C ILE A 14 29.60 25.34 4.37
N SER A 15 29.85 24.42 3.43
CA SER A 15 29.46 23.01 3.56
C SER A 15 30.30 22.30 4.63
N ALA A 16 31.60 22.58 4.69
CA ALA A 16 32.51 22.05 5.70
C ALA A 16 32.07 22.44 7.12
N GLU A 17 31.71 23.72 7.33
CA GLU A 17 31.19 24.20 8.62
C GLU A 17 29.84 23.57 8.99
N GLN A 18 28.94 23.39 8.00
CA GLN A 18 27.68 22.67 8.21
C GLN A 18 27.93 21.22 8.65
N PHE A 19 28.83 20.50 7.98
CA PHE A 19 29.18 19.13 8.33
C PHE A 19 29.81 19.04 9.71
N ARG A 20 30.68 20.01 10.06
CA ARG A 20 31.26 20.12 11.40
C ARG A 20 30.19 20.31 12.48
N LEU A 21 29.18 21.15 12.23
CA LEU A 21 28.06 21.35 13.15
C LEU A 21 27.21 20.10 13.32
N GLU A 22 26.81 19.45 12.22
CA GLU A 22 26.01 18.21 12.26
C GLU A 22 26.77 17.06 12.94
N LEU A 23 28.08 16.94 12.69
CA LEU A 23 28.91 15.89 13.28
C LEU A 23 29.36 16.21 14.71
N SER A 24 29.19 17.45 15.20
CA SER A 24 29.64 17.87 16.54
C SER A 24 29.07 17.01 17.67
N ALA A 25 27.89 16.42 17.47
CA ALA A 25 27.28 15.45 18.38
C ALA A 25 28.16 14.20 18.64
N PHE A 26 29.06 13.85 17.71
CA PHE A 26 30.02 12.73 17.86
C PHE A 26 31.31 13.12 18.59
N SER A 27 31.57 14.40 18.85
CA SER A 27 32.85 14.93 19.37
C SER A 27 33.26 14.40 20.75
N SER A 28 32.29 13.94 21.56
CA SER A 28 32.57 13.36 22.87
C SER A 28 33.24 11.99 22.80
N LYS A 29 33.23 11.32 21.64
CA LYS A 29 33.83 9.98 21.45
C LYS A 29 34.69 9.84 20.19
N PHE A 30 34.64 10.82 19.29
CA PHE A 30 35.43 10.86 18.06
C PHE A 30 36.09 12.23 17.90
N ASP A 31 37.35 12.26 17.51
CA ASP A 31 38.01 13.53 17.17
C ASP A 31 37.66 13.89 15.71
N ILE A 32 37.08 15.07 15.49
CA ILE A 32 36.54 15.48 14.19
C ILE A 32 37.51 16.46 13.53
N PHE A 33 37.97 16.12 12.34
CA PHE A 33 38.86 16.93 11.52
C PHE A 33 38.09 17.39 10.27
N SER A 34 38.02 18.70 10.06
CA SER A 34 37.47 19.29 8.84
C SER A 34 38.63 19.93 8.06
N VAL A 35 38.80 19.53 6.82
CA VAL A 35 39.89 19.96 5.93
C VAL A 35 39.32 20.43 4.59
N GLU A 36 39.92 21.45 4.01
CA GLU A 36 39.41 22.13 2.81
C GLU A 36 40.16 21.68 1.54
N SER A 37 41.32 21.05 1.69
CA SER A 37 42.13 20.56 0.57
C SER A 37 42.61 19.11 0.76
N ILE A 38 42.92 18.44 -0.35
CA ILE A 38 43.46 17.06 -0.33
C ILE A 38 44.84 17.02 0.36
N GLU A 39 45.64 18.08 0.22
CA GLU A 39 46.96 18.22 0.86
C GLU A 39 46.82 18.32 2.39
N GLU A 40 45.84 19.11 2.87
CA GLU A 40 45.49 19.17 4.29
C GLU A 40 44.95 17.84 4.80
N ALA A 41 44.15 17.13 4.00
CA ALA A 41 43.64 15.82 4.35
C ALA A 41 44.76 14.80 4.52
N GLN A 42 45.76 14.80 3.63
CA GLN A 42 46.96 13.96 3.76
C GLN A 42 47.78 14.33 4.99
N SER A 43 48.01 15.62 5.24
CA SER A 43 48.70 16.09 6.44
C SER A 43 47.97 15.69 7.74
N ALA A 44 46.62 15.73 7.73
CA ALA A 44 45.81 15.28 8.86
C ALA A 44 45.90 13.76 9.08
N LEU A 45 45.97 12.97 8.00
CA LEU A 45 46.19 11.53 8.09
C LEU A 45 47.58 11.17 8.63
N GLU A 46 48.62 11.86 8.17
CA GLU A 46 49.99 11.70 8.70
C GLU A 46 50.05 12.04 10.19
N TYR A 47 49.39 13.13 10.60
CA TYR A 47 49.28 13.52 12.01
C TYR A 47 48.55 12.47 12.87
N LEU A 48 47.51 11.83 12.32
CA LEU A 48 46.77 10.76 13.00
C LEU A 48 47.60 9.47 13.08
N GLU A 49 48.40 9.19 12.06
CA GLU A 49 49.33 8.06 12.00
C GLU A 49 50.46 8.20 13.03
N GLU A 50 51.10 9.37 13.14
CA GLU A 50 52.13 9.65 14.17
C GLU A 50 51.63 9.43 15.59
N ARG A 51 50.31 9.52 15.80
CA ARG A 51 49.65 9.38 17.11
C ARG A 51 48.99 8.02 17.33
N GLU A 52 49.16 7.08 16.40
CA GLU A 52 48.52 5.76 16.39
C GLU A 52 46.98 5.83 16.50
N GLN A 53 46.37 6.93 16.05
CA GLN A 53 44.92 7.13 16.12
C GLN A 53 44.25 6.54 14.88
N THR A 54 43.26 5.66 15.07
CA THR A 54 42.59 4.99 13.95
C THR A 54 41.46 5.86 13.38
N VAL A 55 41.39 5.98 12.06
CA VAL A 55 40.30 6.70 11.40
C VAL A 55 39.07 5.81 11.30
N ALA A 56 37.94 6.25 11.85
CA ALA A 56 36.70 5.50 11.85
C ALA A 56 35.82 5.80 10.63
N LEU A 57 35.81 7.06 10.18
CA LEU A 57 34.97 7.53 9.08
C LEU A 57 35.68 8.61 8.29
N VAL A 58 35.62 8.52 6.97
CA VAL A 58 36.05 9.59 6.05
C VAL A 58 34.88 10.00 5.18
N ILE A 59 34.60 11.30 5.15
CA ILE A 59 33.57 11.92 4.33
C ILE A 59 34.27 12.82 3.32
N ALA A 60 34.05 12.60 2.03
CA ALA A 60 34.62 13.44 0.99
C ALA A 60 33.55 13.94 0.03
N SER A 61 33.58 15.23 -0.28
CA SER A 61 32.76 15.81 -1.33
C SER A 61 33.40 15.63 -2.71
N HIS A 62 32.59 15.52 -3.76
CA HIS A 62 33.04 15.44 -5.15
C HIS A 62 32.22 16.38 -6.04
N HIS A 63 32.92 17.15 -6.88
CA HIS A 63 32.34 17.95 -7.95
C HIS A 63 33.39 18.23 -9.04
N ALA A 64 32.98 18.83 -10.16
CA ALA A 64 33.81 19.06 -11.36
C ALA A 64 35.20 19.71 -11.17
N HIS A 65 35.50 20.31 -10.02
CA HIS A 65 36.79 20.95 -9.71
C HIS A 65 37.48 20.36 -8.46
N PHE A 66 36.93 19.27 -7.91
CA PHE A 66 37.42 18.64 -6.69
C PHE A 66 37.17 17.14 -6.70
N ASN A 67 38.25 16.37 -6.82
CA ASN A 67 38.16 14.92 -6.94
C ASN A 67 38.26 14.20 -5.58
N GLY A 68 37.17 14.22 -4.81
CA GLY A 68 37.08 13.45 -3.57
C GLY A 68 37.07 11.92 -3.77
N VAL A 69 36.76 11.43 -4.98
CA VAL A 69 36.69 9.99 -5.27
C VAL A 69 38.09 9.36 -5.24
N ASP A 70 39.05 9.96 -5.93
CA ASP A 70 40.45 9.47 -5.95
C ASP A 70 41.06 9.46 -4.55
N PHE A 71 40.71 10.46 -3.73
CA PHE A 71 41.15 10.50 -2.33
C PHE A 71 40.62 9.30 -1.55
N LEU A 72 39.31 9.00 -1.61
CA LEU A 72 38.71 7.86 -0.91
C LEU A 72 39.28 6.51 -1.37
N ILE A 73 39.62 6.38 -2.65
CA ILE A 73 40.27 5.18 -3.21
C ILE A 73 41.70 5.04 -2.66
N GLY A 74 42.43 6.15 -2.51
CA GLY A 74 43.80 6.18 -2.00
C GLY A 74 43.95 5.73 -0.54
N LEU A 75 42.89 5.82 0.27
CA LEU A 75 42.91 5.52 1.72
C LEU A 75 43.16 4.05 2.06
N ASP A 76 42.98 3.11 1.14
CA ASP A 76 43.21 1.68 1.46
C ASP A 76 44.69 1.29 1.49
N LYS A 77 45.58 2.23 1.13
CA LYS A 77 47.03 1.98 1.09
C LYS A 77 47.67 2.07 2.48
N THR A 78 46.98 2.66 3.45
CA THR A 78 47.50 2.94 4.79
C THR A 78 46.75 2.12 5.85
N PRO A 79 47.46 1.42 6.77
CA PRO A 79 46.85 0.49 7.73
C PRO A 79 45.90 1.17 8.73
N HIS A 80 46.08 2.47 9.00
CA HIS A 80 45.25 3.25 9.92
C HIS A 80 43.92 3.75 9.32
N THR A 81 43.76 3.62 8.00
CA THR A 81 42.56 4.03 7.24
C THR A 81 41.92 2.87 6.46
N GLU A 82 42.59 1.71 6.37
CA GLU A 82 42.07 0.50 5.70
C GLU A 82 40.69 0.07 6.22
N ARG A 83 40.44 0.28 7.52
CA ARG A 83 39.17 -0.09 8.16
C ARG A 83 38.17 1.07 8.26
N ALA A 84 38.55 2.26 7.80
CA ALA A 84 37.69 3.43 7.87
C ALA A 84 36.47 3.26 6.97
N ARG A 85 35.31 3.71 7.44
CA ARG A 85 34.12 3.79 6.61
C ARG A 85 34.21 4.99 5.69
N LYS A 86 33.64 4.92 4.48
CA LYS A 86 33.81 5.94 3.44
C LYS A 86 32.47 6.44 2.92
N ILE A 87 32.23 7.74 3.07
CA ILE A 87 31.03 8.43 2.56
C ILE A 87 31.44 9.42 1.46
N LEU A 88 30.82 9.30 0.29
CA LEU A 88 30.96 10.27 -0.80
C LEU A 88 29.74 11.19 -0.87
N ILE A 89 29.96 12.49 -0.98
CA ILE A 89 28.91 13.47 -1.23
C ILE A 89 29.10 14.04 -2.64
N SER A 90 28.20 13.73 -3.57
CA SER A 90 28.32 14.13 -4.98
C SER A 90 27.19 15.08 -5.42
N CYS A 91 27.41 15.86 -6.48
CA CYS A 91 26.35 16.59 -7.19
C CYS A 91 25.72 15.67 -8.26
N SER A 92 24.43 15.85 -8.54
CA SER A 92 23.59 14.97 -9.40
C SER A 92 24.05 14.76 -10.85
N SER A 93 25.20 15.32 -11.25
CA SER A 93 25.70 15.35 -12.63
C SER A 93 26.79 14.31 -12.93
N ASP A 94 27.45 13.75 -11.91
CA ASP A 94 28.67 12.92 -12.08
C ASP A 94 28.43 11.43 -11.80
N ILE A 95 27.56 10.80 -12.59
CA ILE A 95 27.20 9.37 -12.46
C ILE A 95 28.41 8.45 -12.68
N ASP A 96 29.32 8.80 -13.60
CA ASP A 96 30.51 8.00 -13.93
C ASP A 96 31.51 7.92 -12.76
N ALA A 97 31.63 9.00 -11.97
CA ALA A 97 32.50 9.03 -10.79
C ALA A 97 31.96 8.15 -9.65
N ILE A 98 30.64 8.14 -9.46
CA ILE A 98 29.95 7.27 -8.49
C ILE A 98 30.08 5.80 -8.91
N LEU A 99 29.85 5.49 -10.20
CA LEU A 99 29.98 4.13 -10.73
C LEU A 99 31.41 3.60 -10.59
N THR A 100 32.42 4.43 -10.81
CA THR A 100 33.83 4.05 -10.65
C THR A 100 34.14 3.71 -9.18
N ALA A 101 33.71 4.57 -8.25
CA ALA A 101 33.95 4.35 -6.82
C ALA A 101 33.21 3.13 -6.24
N VAL A 102 32.01 2.84 -6.75
CA VAL A 102 31.21 1.67 -6.37
C VAL A 102 31.76 0.39 -6.98
N ASN A 103 32.16 0.39 -8.26
CA ASN A 103 32.69 -0.79 -8.95
C ASN A 103 34.03 -1.26 -8.38
N GLU A 104 34.85 -0.35 -7.84
CA GLU A 104 36.08 -0.73 -7.15
C GLU A 104 35.84 -1.29 -5.73
N GLY A 105 34.58 -1.29 -5.26
CA GLY A 105 34.17 -1.89 -3.98
C GLY A 105 34.58 -1.08 -2.75
N ARG A 106 34.92 0.21 -2.93
CA ARG A 106 35.61 1.03 -1.93
C ARG A 106 34.75 2.15 -1.35
N LEU A 107 33.43 2.11 -1.57
CA LEU A 107 32.50 3.12 -1.05
C LEU A 107 31.42 2.46 -0.20
N ASP A 108 31.20 2.97 1.02
CA ASP A 108 30.18 2.43 1.92
C ASP A 108 28.84 3.15 1.77
N HIS A 109 28.86 4.45 1.47
CA HIS A 109 27.65 5.22 1.23
C HIS A 109 27.89 6.41 0.28
N CYS A 110 26.90 6.74 -0.56
CA CYS A 110 26.92 7.91 -1.41
C CYS A 110 25.68 8.77 -1.15
N LEU A 111 25.89 10.08 -0.96
CA LEU A 111 24.84 11.08 -0.78
C LEU A 111 24.88 12.09 -1.93
N THR A 112 23.72 12.61 -2.33
CA THR A 112 23.61 13.58 -3.43
C THR A 112 23.17 14.95 -2.91
N LYS A 113 23.87 16.03 -3.27
CA LYS A 113 23.45 17.41 -2.94
C LYS A 113 22.22 17.80 -3.81
N PRO A 114 21.25 18.57 -3.28
CA PRO A 114 21.19 19.16 -1.93
C PRO A 114 20.83 18.12 -0.86
N LEU A 115 21.57 18.14 0.25
CA LEU A 115 21.35 17.24 1.39
C LEU A 115 20.14 17.73 2.21
N PRO A 116 19.12 16.88 2.44
CA PRO A 116 18.07 17.19 3.41
C PRO A 116 18.62 17.21 4.85
N ASP A 117 17.92 17.91 5.75
CA ASP A 117 18.32 18.03 7.15
C ASP A 117 18.53 16.66 7.82
N ASN A 118 19.61 16.52 8.59
CA ASN A 118 20.00 15.32 9.36
C ASN A 118 20.35 14.07 8.55
N VAL A 119 20.36 14.10 7.22
CA VAL A 119 20.71 12.91 6.40
C VAL A 119 22.17 12.53 6.59
N LEU A 120 23.07 13.51 6.66
CA LEU A 120 24.49 13.25 6.91
C LEU A 120 24.71 12.69 8.31
N PHE A 121 24.07 13.26 9.34
CA PHE A 121 24.11 12.75 10.71
C PHE A 121 23.66 11.29 10.80
N ASN A 122 22.49 10.95 10.25
CA ASN A 122 21.94 9.60 10.29
C ASN A 122 22.85 8.59 9.56
N THR A 123 23.42 9.00 8.44
CA THR A 123 24.36 8.17 7.67
C THR A 123 25.65 7.95 8.45
N ALA A 124 26.25 9.01 8.98
CA ALA A 124 27.46 8.94 9.80
C ALA A 124 27.24 8.08 11.05
N GLN A 125 26.09 8.21 11.73
CA GLN A 125 25.72 7.40 12.88
C GLN A 125 25.67 5.91 12.53
N LYS A 126 25.04 5.57 11.41
CA LYS A 126 24.93 4.19 10.93
C LYS A 126 26.29 3.59 10.62
N GLU A 127 27.16 4.32 9.93
CA GLU A 127 28.48 3.84 9.52
C GLU A 127 29.46 3.74 10.69
N LEU A 128 29.48 4.74 11.59
CA LEU A 128 30.26 4.69 12.83
C LEU A 128 29.83 3.53 13.74
N THR A 129 28.52 3.24 13.82
CA THR A 129 28.01 2.07 14.57
C THR A 129 28.61 0.77 14.02
N GLN A 130 28.62 0.60 12.68
CA GLN A 130 29.20 -0.59 12.05
C GLN A 130 30.70 -0.71 12.30
N PHE A 131 31.43 0.40 12.25
CA PHE A 131 32.86 0.44 12.55
C PHE A 131 33.14 -0.02 13.99
N ILE A 132 32.43 0.53 14.97
CA ILE A 132 32.61 0.20 16.39
C ILE A 132 32.28 -1.28 16.66
N LEU A 133 31.21 -1.80 16.08
CA LEU A 133 30.84 -3.22 16.22
C LEU A 133 31.92 -4.19 15.72
N ARG A 134 32.66 -3.82 14.67
CA ARG A 134 33.74 -4.66 14.10
C ARG A 134 35.05 -4.55 14.87
N ASN A 135 35.37 -3.36 15.39
CA ASN A 135 36.70 -3.04 15.91
C ASN A 135 36.78 -2.92 17.44
N CYS A 136 35.66 -2.76 18.15
CA CYS A 136 35.62 -2.61 19.61
C CYS A 136 34.74 -3.71 20.23
N LYS A 137 35.34 -4.62 21.02
CA LYS A 137 34.58 -5.71 21.69
C LYS A 137 34.32 -5.47 23.18
N GLU A 138 35.14 -4.65 23.83
CA GLU A 138 35.19 -4.57 25.29
C GLU A 138 34.36 -3.40 25.86
N ASP A 139 34.16 -2.31 25.10
CA ASP A 139 33.50 -1.10 25.59
C ASP A 139 32.42 -0.57 24.63
N LEU A 140 31.55 -1.46 24.17
CA LEU A 140 30.45 -1.12 23.24
C LEU A 140 29.41 -0.17 23.86
N LEU A 141 29.17 -0.28 25.17
CA LEU A 141 28.14 0.50 25.87
C LEU A 141 28.51 1.96 26.01
N SER A 142 29.80 2.32 26.05
CA SER A 142 30.21 3.72 26.17
C SER A 142 29.91 4.55 24.92
N TYR A 143 29.67 3.90 23.77
CA TYR A 143 29.25 4.54 22.51
C TYR A 143 27.72 4.59 22.33
N SER A 144 26.95 3.93 23.19
CA SER A 144 25.49 3.79 23.05
C SER A 144 24.70 5.09 23.19
N GLN A 145 25.28 6.12 23.80
CA GLN A 145 24.64 7.44 23.95
C GLN A 145 24.65 8.27 22.67
N ILE A 146 25.50 7.91 21.69
CA ILE A 146 25.77 8.72 20.50
C ILE A 146 25.47 7.91 19.22
N LEU A 147 25.72 6.60 19.26
CA LEU A 147 25.49 5.66 18.15
C LEU A 147 24.19 4.87 18.36
N ASP A 148 23.85 3.97 17.44
CA ASP A 148 22.62 3.16 17.50
C ASP A 148 22.63 2.23 18.73
N GLN A 149 21.93 2.66 19.77
CA GLN A 149 21.84 1.99 21.07
C GLN A 149 21.34 0.55 20.94
N HIS A 150 20.37 0.30 20.05
CA HIS A 150 19.70 -1.00 19.96
C HIS A 150 20.65 -2.04 19.37
N LYS A 151 21.43 -1.67 18.34
CA LYS A 151 22.45 -2.56 17.75
C LYS A 151 23.62 -2.82 18.68
N LEU A 152 24.12 -1.79 19.35
CA LEU A 152 25.26 -1.93 20.28
C LEU A 152 24.89 -2.78 21.50
N LEU A 153 23.70 -2.58 22.07
CA LEU A 153 23.22 -3.37 23.20
C LEU A 153 23.07 -4.85 22.82
N ARG A 154 22.50 -5.15 21.64
CA ARG A 154 22.37 -6.52 21.15
C ARG A 154 23.73 -7.22 20.99
N ALA A 155 24.70 -6.56 20.36
CA ALA A 155 26.04 -7.11 20.19
C ALA A 155 26.78 -7.29 21.52
N HIS A 156 26.61 -6.36 22.48
CA HIS A 156 27.14 -6.51 23.82
C HIS A 156 26.55 -7.72 24.55
N ILE A 157 25.22 -7.91 24.48
CA ILE A 157 24.53 -9.07 25.03
C ILE A 157 25.04 -10.37 24.39
N GLU A 158 25.22 -10.40 23.06
CA GLU A 158 25.75 -11.56 22.34
C GLU A 158 27.20 -11.88 22.77
N ASN A 159 28.08 -10.87 22.90
CA ASN A 159 29.46 -11.06 23.38
C ASN A 159 29.51 -11.52 24.85
N GLN A 160 28.69 -10.93 25.72
CA GLN A 160 28.58 -11.35 27.12
C GLN A 160 28.03 -12.76 27.21
N MET A 161 27.01 -13.13 26.43
CA MET A 161 26.53 -14.51 26.36
C MET A 161 27.61 -15.48 25.89
N SER A 162 28.43 -15.11 24.90
CA SER A 162 29.56 -15.93 24.44
C SER A 162 30.63 -16.14 25.51
N ASN A 163 30.99 -15.09 26.25
CA ASN A 163 31.96 -15.17 27.36
C ASN A 163 31.41 -15.91 28.60
N TYR A 164 30.14 -15.69 28.94
CA TYR A 164 29.44 -16.46 29.98
C TYR A 164 29.32 -17.94 29.60
N GLN A 165 29.17 -18.24 28.30
CA GLN A 165 29.17 -19.62 27.82
C GLN A 165 30.55 -20.28 27.98
N ALA A 166 31.66 -19.55 27.77
CA ALA A 166 33.00 -20.12 27.88
C ALA A 166 33.40 -20.53 29.32
N GLY A 167 32.94 -19.82 30.35
CA GLY A 167 33.33 -20.06 31.75
C GLY A 167 32.54 -21.14 32.50
N PHE A 168 31.31 -21.46 32.06
CA PHE A 168 30.39 -22.35 32.80
C PHE A 168 30.27 -23.77 32.19
N LEU A 169 30.81 -24.01 31.00
CA LEU A 169 30.35 -25.11 30.13
C LEU A 169 31.44 -26.07 29.58
N HIS A 170 32.71 -25.99 29.99
CA HIS A 170 33.76 -26.79 29.33
C HIS A 170 33.59 -28.32 29.49
N ASP A 171 33.03 -28.81 30.60
CA ASP A 171 32.97 -30.26 30.85
C ASP A 171 31.70 -30.98 30.32
N TYR A 172 30.61 -30.27 30.03
CA TYR A 172 29.29 -30.91 29.77
C TYR A 172 28.74 -30.71 28.34
N HIS A 173 29.48 -30.06 27.44
CA HIS A 173 29.05 -29.86 26.04
C HIS A 173 29.26 -31.07 25.12
N SER A 174 30.18 -31.98 25.44
CA SER A 174 30.41 -33.20 24.66
C SER A 174 29.27 -34.22 24.78
N MET A 175 28.43 -34.08 25.80
CA MET A 175 27.35 -35.02 26.10
C MET A 175 26.07 -34.70 25.33
N SER A 176 25.46 -35.73 24.76
CA SER A 176 24.13 -35.65 24.14
C SER A 176 23.04 -35.48 25.21
N ASP A 177 21.88 -34.92 24.81
CA ASP A 177 20.75 -34.73 25.74
C ASP A 177 20.29 -36.04 26.39
N ASN A 178 20.37 -37.15 25.66
CA ASN A 178 20.06 -38.47 26.18
C ASN A 178 21.08 -38.93 27.22
N GLU A 179 22.38 -38.74 26.98
CA GLU A 179 23.43 -39.11 27.94
C GLU A 179 23.34 -38.29 29.22
N LEU A 180 23.07 -36.98 29.07
CA LEU A 180 22.92 -36.08 30.20
C LEU A 180 21.65 -36.38 31.01
N ALA A 181 20.54 -36.71 30.33
CA ALA A 181 19.32 -37.19 30.97
C ALA A 181 19.51 -38.55 31.66
N GLU A 182 20.27 -39.48 31.06
CA GLU A 182 20.59 -40.77 31.67
C GLU A 182 21.45 -40.60 32.93
N GLN A 183 22.45 -39.72 32.92
CA GLN A 183 23.24 -39.44 34.12
C GLN A 183 22.39 -38.86 35.25
N VAL A 184 21.51 -37.89 34.94
CA VAL A 184 20.60 -37.32 35.93
C VAL A 184 19.64 -38.38 36.47
N ILE A 185 19.06 -39.22 35.61
CA ILE A 185 18.17 -40.32 36.04
C ILE A 185 18.92 -41.34 36.90
N SER A 186 20.12 -41.75 36.49
CA SER A 186 20.93 -42.73 37.20
C SER A 186 21.30 -42.24 38.60
N ALA A 187 21.74 -40.98 38.71
CA ALA A 187 22.10 -40.39 40.00
C ALA A 187 20.89 -40.22 40.92
N LEU A 188 19.72 -39.81 40.37
CA LEU A 188 18.46 -39.78 41.12
C LEU A 188 18.04 -41.18 41.60
N GLN A 189 18.12 -42.19 40.74
CA GLN A 189 17.78 -43.57 41.10
C GLN A 189 18.72 -44.10 42.20
N GLN A 190 20.01 -43.79 42.13
CA GLN A 190 20.99 -44.20 43.13
C GLN A 190 20.72 -43.55 44.50
N PHE A 191 20.35 -42.27 44.51
CA PHE A 191 19.95 -41.56 45.72
C PHE A 191 18.73 -42.19 46.39
N PHE A 192 17.66 -42.45 45.62
CA PHE A 192 16.44 -43.06 46.18
C PHE A 192 16.60 -44.54 46.52
N LYS A 193 17.54 -45.26 45.89
CA LYS A 193 17.82 -46.67 46.24
C LYS A 193 18.35 -46.83 47.68
N ALA A 194 19.00 -45.81 48.21
CA ALA A 194 19.55 -45.81 49.58
C ALA A 194 18.59 -45.21 50.63
N ASN A 195 17.65 -44.33 50.24
CA ASN A 195 16.87 -43.52 51.21
C ASN A 195 15.49 -43.04 50.68
N ASP A 196 14.67 -43.92 50.08
CA ASP A 196 13.32 -43.53 49.59
C ASP A 196 12.23 -43.51 50.69
N GLU A 197 12.39 -42.64 51.70
CA GLU A 197 11.35 -42.40 52.71
C GLU A 197 10.06 -41.80 52.10
N THR A 198 10.16 -41.17 50.92
CA THR A 198 9.10 -40.35 50.30
C THR A 198 8.30 -41.05 49.19
N LYS A 199 8.67 -42.27 48.78
CA LYS A 199 8.13 -42.97 47.60
C LYS A 199 8.16 -42.07 46.35
N ALA A 200 9.36 -41.53 46.06
CA ALA A 200 9.58 -40.62 44.93
C ALA A 200 9.53 -41.35 43.58
N CYS A 201 10.00 -42.60 43.53
CA CYS A 201 9.88 -43.46 42.36
C CYS A 201 8.47 -44.05 42.27
N ARG A 202 7.73 -43.71 41.21
CA ARG A 202 6.33 -44.12 41.03
C ARG A 202 6.09 -44.71 39.66
N THR A 203 5.10 -45.59 39.57
CA THR A 203 4.58 -46.11 38.31
C THR A 203 3.12 -45.68 38.20
N TYR A 204 2.77 -45.08 37.06
CA TYR A 204 1.41 -44.64 36.77
C TYR A 204 0.84 -45.46 35.62
N SER A 205 -0.45 -45.76 35.70
CA SER A 205 -1.21 -46.39 34.61
C SER A 205 -1.31 -45.45 33.39
N PRO A 206 -1.68 -45.97 32.21
CA PRO A 206 -2.17 -45.14 31.12
C PRO A 206 -3.31 -44.22 31.59
N GLU A 207 -3.45 -43.07 30.92
CA GLU A 207 -4.46 -42.04 31.17
C GLU A 207 -4.35 -41.34 32.53
N HIS A 208 -3.20 -41.41 33.18
CA HIS A 208 -2.93 -40.68 34.41
C HIS A 208 -2.48 -39.24 34.11
N LEU A 209 -3.11 -38.27 34.79
CA LEU A 209 -2.77 -36.85 34.68
C LEU A 209 -1.58 -36.52 35.58
N LEU A 210 -0.50 -36.00 34.99
CA LEU A 210 0.65 -35.48 35.73
C LEU A 210 0.47 -33.99 36.04
N THR A 211 0.08 -33.20 35.03
CA THR A 211 -0.21 -31.76 35.18
C THR A 211 -1.53 -31.41 34.49
N VAL A 212 -2.19 -30.34 34.93
CA VAL A 212 -3.40 -29.79 34.31
C VAL A 212 -3.13 -28.34 33.94
N GLU A 213 -3.42 -27.98 32.69
CA GLU A 213 -3.26 -26.61 32.19
C GLU A 213 -4.05 -25.61 33.06
N GLY A 214 -3.38 -24.55 33.51
CA GLY A 214 -3.96 -23.51 34.36
C GLY A 214 -3.95 -23.82 35.87
N GLU A 215 -3.55 -25.03 36.28
CA GLU A 215 -3.44 -25.38 37.70
C GLU A 215 -2.03 -25.19 38.25
N PRO A 216 -1.88 -24.81 39.53
CA PRO A 216 -0.57 -24.68 40.18
C PRO A 216 0.14 -26.03 40.21
N ASN A 217 1.43 -26.05 39.87
CA ASN A 217 2.23 -27.26 39.92
C ASN A 217 3.33 -27.17 40.98
N SER A 218 3.33 -28.13 41.89
CA SER A 218 4.30 -28.23 42.99
C SER A 218 5.34 -29.33 42.78
N PHE A 219 5.26 -30.08 41.68
CA PHE A 219 6.07 -31.27 41.46
C PHE A 219 6.82 -31.21 40.12
N LEU A 220 7.92 -31.93 40.09
CA LEU A 220 8.71 -32.19 38.91
C LEU A 220 8.67 -33.69 38.63
N TRP A 221 8.40 -34.08 37.39
CA TRP A 221 8.38 -35.49 37.00
C TRP A 221 9.47 -35.78 35.98
N PHE A 222 10.34 -36.73 36.30
CA PHE A 222 11.32 -37.30 35.37
C PHE A 222 10.81 -38.61 34.82
N ILE A 223 10.72 -38.72 33.49
CA ILE A 223 10.27 -39.95 32.84
C ILE A 223 11.44 -40.93 32.76
N THR A 224 11.32 -42.07 33.43
CA THR A 224 12.33 -43.14 33.41
C THR A 224 11.96 -44.28 32.46
N SER A 225 10.67 -44.50 32.22
CA SER A 225 10.16 -45.34 31.13
C SER A 225 8.70 -44.97 30.81
N GLY A 226 8.24 -45.21 29.58
CA GLY A 226 6.88 -44.91 29.13
C GLY A 226 6.79 -43.63 28.31
N GLU A 227 5.57 -43.26 27.92
CA GLU A 227 5.25 -42.12 27.07
C GLU A 227 4.24 -41.18 27.73
N VAL A 228 4.50 -39.88 27.64
CA VAL A 228 3.62 -38.82 28.15
C VAL A 228 3.32 -37.83 27.03
N ALA A 229 2.04 -37.56 26.77
CA ALA A 229 1.62 -36.52 25.84
C ALA A 229 1.31 -35.22 26.59
N LEU A 230 1.77 -34.10 26.05
CA LEU A 230 1.43 -32.75 26.51
C LEU A 230 0.35 -32.16 25.60
N TYR A 231 -0.80 -31.82 26.18
CA TYR A 231 -1.92 -31.17 25.52
C TYR A 231 -2.02 -29.70 25.91
N LYS A 232 -2.46 -28.88 24.95
CA LYS A 232 -2.82 -27.47 25.17
C LYS A 232 -4.17 -27.18 24.53
N ARG A 233 -4.98 -26.34 25.18
CA ARG A 233 -6.21 -25.81 24.56
C ARG A 233 -5.88 -24.70 23.56
N ASP A 234 -6.45 -24.79 22.36
CA ASP A 234 -6.42 -23.70 21.38
C ASP A 234 -7.44 -22.60 21.74
N GLU A 235 -7.45 -21.50 20.98
CA GLU A 235 -8.36 -20.36 21.19
C GLU A 235 -9.85 -20.74 21.07
N GLN A 236 -10.15 -21.90 20.46
CA GLN A 236 -11.51 -22.44 20.32
C GLN A 236 -11.85 -23.45 21.43
N GLY A 237 -10.93 -23.68 22.38
CA GLY A 237 -11.10 -24.59 23.51
C GLY A 237 -10.82 -26.07 23.21
N MET A 238 -10.39 -26.43 21.98
CA MET A 238 -10.04 -27.81 21.63
C MET A 238 -8.63 -28.16 22.12
N GLN A 239 -8.49 -29.34 22.75
CA GLN A 239 -7.19 -29.85 23.17
C GLN A 239 -6.40 -30.40 21.97
N ARG A 240 -5.16 -29.93 21.79
CA ARG A 240 -4.22 -30.44 20.79
C ARG A 240 -2.96 -30.98 21.46
N GLU A 241 -2.47 -32.12 20.97
CA GLU A 241 -1.16 -32.67 21.37
C GLU A 241 -0.06 -31.74 20.83
N VAL A 242 0.75 -31.19 21.73
CA VAL A 242 1.83 -30.25 21.39
C VAL A 242 3.15 -31.00 21.27
N VAL A 243 3.43 -31.90 22.22
CA VAL A 243 4.68 -32.65 22.31
C VAL A 243 4.43 -33.99 22.98
N ARG A 244 5.10 -35.03 22.46
CA ARG A 244 5.24 -36.32 23.14
C ARG A 244 6.62 -36.42 23.81
N HIS A 245 6.61 -36.77 25.09
CA HIS A 245 7.79 -36.97 25.89
C HIS A 245 8.00 -38.45 26.20
N THR A 246 9.26 -38.86 26.15
CA THR A 246 9.71 -40.23 26.40
C THR A 246 10.75 -40.24 27.53
N LYS A 247 11.38 -41.39 27.78
CA LYS A 247 12.48 -41.52 28.77
C LYS A 247 13.50 -40.38 28.59
N GLY A 248 13.89 -39.77 29.72
CA GLY A 248 14.86 -38.67 29.76
C GLY A 248 14.25 -37.27 29.74
N ASN A 249 12.97 -37.13 29.39
CA ASN A 249 12.30 -35.83 29.42
C ASN A 249 11.73 -35.50 30.81
N ILE A 250 11.54 -34.20 31.02
CA ILE A 250 11.05 -33.61 32.26
C ILE A 250 9.67 -32.99 31.99
N VAL A 251 8.69 -33.32 32.84
CA VAL A 251 7.37 -32.71 32.85
C VAL A 251 7.27 -31.76 34.04
N GLY A 252 6.69 -30.58 33.82
CA GLY A 252 6.48 -29.58 34.87
C GLY A 252 7.69 -28.70 35.21
N GLY A 253 8.80 -28.79 34.45
CA GLY A 253 10.05 -28.07 34.71
C GLY A 253 9.89 -26.56 34.90
N MET A 254 9.26 -25.87 33.95
CA MET A 254 9.06 -24.41 34.03
C MET A 254 8.19 -24.03 35.23
N SER A 255 6.99 -24.60 35.33
CA SER A 255 6.04 -24.32 36.44
C SER A 255 6.64 -24.60 37.81
N PHE A 256 7.49 -25.63 37.92
CA PHE A 256 8.15 -25.97 39.18
C PHE A 256 9.18 -24.91 39.58
N VAL A 257 9.99 -24.43 38.63
CA VAL A 257 11.05 -23.44 38.86
C VAL A 257 10.48 -22.03 39.03
N THR A 258 9.56 -21.60 38.16
CA THR A 258 8.98 -20.25 38.20
C THR A 258 7.89 -20.09 39.26
N GLY A 259 7.24 -21.20 39.65
CA GLY A 259 6.07 -21.17 40.54
C GLY A 259 4.76 -20.79 39.84
N GLU A 260 4.78 -20.62 38.52
CA GLU A 260 3.59 -20.35 37.73
C GLU A 260 2.71 -21.60 37.55
N CYS A 261 1.46 -21.38 37.13
CA CYS A 261 0.55 -22.48 36.78
C CYS A 261 1.09 -23.28 35.58
N SER A 262 0.69 -24.54 35.50
CA SER A 262 1.10 -25.44 34.42
C SER A 262 0.63 -24.90 33.07
N PHE A 263 1.55 -24.81 32.12
CA PHE A 263 1.25 -24.37 30.76
C PHE A 263 0.49 -25.42 29.91
N SER A 264 0.55 -26.68 30.30
CA SER A 264 0.03 -27.80 29.51
C SER A 264 -0.50 -28.91 30.40
N THR A 265 -1.50 -29.62 29.91
CA THR A 265 -2.02 -30.83 30.54
C THR A 265 -1.15 -32.02 30.11
N ALA A 266 -0.56 -32.74 31.06
CA ALA A 266 0.31 -33.88 30.78
C ALA A 266 -0.41 -35.18 31.11
N LEU A 267 -0.53 -36.08 30.13
CA LEU A 267 -1.24 -37.36 30.25
C LEU A 267 -0.29 -38.51 29.91
N THR A 268 -0.24 -39.55 30.75
CA THR A 268 0.47 -40.79 30.42
C THR A 268 -0.28 -41.56 29.33
N LEU A 269 0.40 -41.96 28.25
CA LEU A 269 -0.19 -42.77 27.18
C LEU A 269 0.00 -44.28 27.44
N THR A 270 1.10 -44.63 28.11
CA THR A 270 1.47 -46.00 28.45
C THR A 270 1.75 -46.10 29.95
N GLU A 271 1.96 -47.32 30.45
CA GLU A 271 2.43 -47.50 31.83
C GLU A 271 3.80 -46.79 31.99
N THR A 272 3.79 -45.70 32.77
CA THR A 272 4.91 -44.74 32.80
C THR A 272 5.54 -44.75 34.19
N LYS A 273 6.85 -45.02 34.25
CA LYS A 273 7.65 -44.92 35.47
C LYS A 273 8.26 -43.54 35.54
N VAL A 274 8.07 -42.86 36.65
CA VAL A 274 8.57 -41.50 36.86
C VAL A 274 9.21 -41.33 38.22
N ILE A 275 10.15 -40.39 38.32
CA ILE A 275 10.66 -39.88 39.59
C ILE A 275 9.95 -38.56 39.87
N LYS A 276 9.09 -38.55 40.89
CA LYS A 276 8.29 -37.39 41.31
C LYS A 276 9.03 -36.67 42.44
N LEU A 277 9.43 -35.42 42.20
CA LEU A 277 10.15 -34.58 43.14
C LEU A 277 9.30 -33.37 43.54
N ASP A 278 9.13 -33.13 44.83
CA ASP A 278 8.65 -31.84 45.34
C ASP A 278 9.83 -30.91 45.67
N ARG A 279 9.54 -29.66 46.06
CA ARG A 279 10.57 -28.66 46.36
C ARG A 279 11.50 -29.06 47.52
N ASN A 280 10.98 -29.76 48.53
CA ASN A 280 11.75 -30.16 49.71
C ASN A 280 12.68 -31.33 49.36
N VAL A 281 12.15 -32.34 48.65
CA VAL A 281 12.93 -33.49 48.17
C VAL A 281 13.98 -33.03 47.16
N PHE A 282 13.61 -32.16 46.22
CA PHE A 282 14.55 -31.57 45.27
C PHE A 282 15.72 -30.88 45.98
N ARG A 283 15.45 -30.04 46.99
CA ARG A 283 16.50 -29.36 47.76
C ARG A 283 17.41 -30.36 48.48
N LYS A 284 16.86 -31.42 49.09
CA LYS A 284 17.63 -32.48 49.74
C LYS A 284 18.57 -33.20 48.77
N VAL A 285 18.06 -33.57 47.59
CA VAL A 285 18.86 -34.23 46.54
C VAL A 285 20.03 -33.34 46.12
N MET A 286 19.76 -32.05 45.84
CA MET A 286 20.79 -31.11 45.38
C MET A 286 21.84 -30.78 46.46
N GLN A 287 21.49 -30.87 47.74
CA GLN A 287 22.43 -30.71 48.85
C GLN A 287 23.28 -31.96 49.09
N SER A 288 22.78 -33.14 48.70
CA SER A 288 23.45 -34.41 48.92
C SER A 288 24.49 -34.74 47.85
N ASP A 289 24.28 -34.25 46.62
CA ASP A 289 25.21 -34.43 45.51
C ASP A 289 25.45 -33.10 44.79
N SER A 290 26.60 -32.48 45.08
CA SER A 290 27.02 -31.21 44.48
C SER A 290 27.30 -31.30 42.98
N ASN A 291 27.52 -32.51 42.44
CA ASN A 291 27.78 -32.73 41.02
C ASN A 291 26.48 -32.87 40.19
N LEU A 292 25.34 -33.09 40.86
CA LEU A 292 24.04 -33.28 40.19
C LEU A 292 23.38 -31.96 39.81
N LEU A 293 23.60 -30.89 40.58
CA LEU A 293 23.03 -29.56 40.32
C LEU A 293 23.46 -28.96 38.97
N PRO A 294 24.75 -29.00 38.57
CA PRO A 294 25.18 -28.55 37.25
C PRO A 294 24.54 -29.35 36.10
N LEU A 295 24.50 -30.68 36.21
CA LEU A 295 23.87 -31.57 35.23
C LEU A 295 22.39 -31.25 35.04
N PHE A 296 21.66 -31.13 36.15
CA PHE A 296 20.25 -30.79 36.14
C PHE A 296 19.98 -29.41 35.53
N THR A 297 20.78 -28.41 35.90
CA THR A 297 20.66 -27.04 35.40
C THR A 297 20.91 -26.99 33.89
N ASN A 298 21.89 -27.74 33.40
CA ASN A 298 22.19 -27.85 31.97
C ASN A 298 21.03 -28.48 31.20
N LEU A 299 20.45 -29.58 31.72
CA LEU A 299 19.30 -30.24 31.11
C LEU A 299 18.09 -29.31 30.97
N LEU A 300 17.77 -28.55 32.03
CA LEU A 300 16.69 -27.56 32.01
C LEU A 300 16.98 -26.44 31.01
N LEU A 301 18.17 -25.85 31.05
CA LEU A 301 18.57 -24.77 30.14
C LEU A 301 18.51 -25.20 28.67
N ARG A 302 18.95 -26.41 28.33
CA ARG A 302 18.85 -26.96 26.96
C ARG A 302 17.39 -27.12 26.52
N HIS A 303 16.53 -27.66 27.38
CA HIS A 303 15.10 -27.78 27.07
C HIS A 303 14.43 -26.41 26.89
N PHE A 304 14.78 -25.41 27.70
CA PHE A 304 14.26 -24.04 27.57
C PHE A 304 14.75 -23.36 26.29
N ASN A 305 16.05 -23.41 26.01
CA ASN A 305 16.62 -22.81 24.80
C ASN A 305 16.03 -23.39 23.52
N ARG A 306 15.84 -24.70 23.43
CA ARG A 306 15.18 -25.33 22.28
C ARG A 306 13.74 -24.87 22.10
N ARG A 307 12.99 -24.74 23.20
CA ARG A 307 11.61 -24.26 23.15
C ARG A 307 11.55 -22.80 22.68
N LEU A 308 12.45 -21.95 23.17
CA LEU A 308 12.57 -20.56 22.73
C LEU A 308 12.93 -20.46 21.25
N GLN A 309 13.93 -21.22 20.79
CA GLN A 309 14.34 -21.24 19.38
C GLN A 309 13.20 -21.64 18.43
N ARG A 310 12.42 -22.68 18.78
CA ARG A 310 11.25 -23.08 17.99
C ARG A 310 10.23 -21.96 17.89
N SER A 311 9.92 -21.30 19.02
CA SER A 311 8.97 -20.18 19.05
C SER A 311 9.44 -19.00 18.19
N ILE A 312 10.72 -18.66 18.23
CA ILE A 312 11.30 -17.56 17.45
C ILE A 312 11.25 -17.89 15.95
N ASN A 313 11.64 -19.10 15.55
CA ASN A 313 11.61 -19.53 14.15
C ASN A 313 10.18 -19.50 13.58
N THR A 314 9.19 -20.00 14.33
CA THR A 314 7.79 -19.94 13.89
C THR A 314 7.32 -18.50 13.71
N LYS A 315 7.68 -17.59 14.63
CA LYS A 315 7.30 -16.17 14.53
C LYS A 315 7.95 -15.49 13.31
N LEU A 316 9.22 -15.74 13.06
CA LEU A 316 9.93 -15.21 11.88
C LEU A 316 9.33 -15.74 10.56
N GLN A 317 8.99 -17.03 10.51
CA GLN A 317 8.40 -17.63 9.33
C GLN A 317 7.00 -17.07 9.06
N LEU A 318 6.19 -16.86 10.10
CA LEU A 318 4.88 -16.21 9.99
C LEU A 318 5.01 -14.78 9.46
N GLN A 319 5.96 -14.00 9.99
CA GLN A 319 6.18 -12.63 9.54
C GLN A 319 6.56 -12.58 8.06
N LYS A 320 7.45 -13.47 7.62
CA LYS A 320 7.82 -13.60 6.20
C LYS A 320 6.64 -13.97 5.30
N THR A 321 5.75 -14.86 5.77
CA THR A 321 4.54 -15.21 5.01
C THR A 321 3.55 -14.05 4.91
N LEU A 322 3.43 -13.22 5.95
CA LEU A 322 2.58 -12.03 5.92
C LEU A 322 3.12 -10.98 4.94
N GLU A 323 4.42 -10.67 5.00
CA GLU A 323 5.05 -9.74 4.06
C GLU A 323 4.90 -10.21 2.59
N SER A 324 5.07 -11.51 2.34
CA SER A 324 4.87 -12.08 1.00
C SER A 324 3.42 -12.01 0.55
N LEU A 325 2.45 -12.19 1.45
CA LEU A 325 1.02 -12.10 1.14
C LEU A 325 0.63 -10.67 0.82
N GLU A 326 1.09 -9.71 1.63
CA GLU A 326 0.84 -8.27 1.43
C GLU A 326 1.42 -7.77 0.09
N SER A 327 2.63 -8.20 -0.25
CA SER A 327 3.23 -7.89 -1.55
C SER A 327 2.46 -8.48 -2.73
N ALA A 328 2.03 -9.75 -2.64
CA ALA A 328 1.23 -10.37 -3.69
C ALA A 328 -0.14 -9.68 -3.86
N HIS A 329 -0.73 -9.24 -2.74
CA HIS A 329 -1.98 -8.50 -2.72
C HIS A 329 -1.86 -7.14 -3.42
N GLN A 330 -0.80 -6.38 -3.12
CA GLN A 330 -0.54 -5.10 -3.78
C GLN A 330 -0.38 -5.24 -5.29
N GLN A 331 0.32 -6.29 -5.75
CA GLN A 331 0.47 -6.58 -7.17
C GLN A 331 -0.86 -6.91 -7.86
N LEU A 332 -1.80 -7.57 -7.17
CA LEU A 332 -3.13 -7.83 -7.70
C LEU A 332 -3.94 -6.54 -7.86
N ILE A 333 -3.89 -5.65 -6.86
CA ILE A 333 -4.53 -4.33 -6.93
C ILE A 333 -4.00 -3.54 -8.12
N GLU A 334 -2.68 -3.48 -8.32
CA GLU A 334 -2.09 -2.79 -9.47
C GLU A 334 -2.53 -3.37 -10.82
N ARG A 335 -2.58 -4.70 -10.93
CA ARG A 335 -3.07 -5.36 -12.15
C ARG A 335 -4.53 -5.07 -12.43
N GLU A 336 -5.38 -5.06 -11.40
CA GLU A 336 -6.79 -4.71 -11.56
C GLU A 336 -6.98 -3.24 -11.93
N LYS A 337 -6.22 -2.33 -11.30
CA LYS A 337 -6.18 -0.92 -11.70
C LYS A 337 -5.81 -0.78 -13.17
N MET A 338 -4.75 -1.46 -13.63
CA MET A 338 -4.33 -1.43 -15.03
C MET A 338 -5.36 -2.02 -15.99
N ALA A 339 -6.05 -3.09 -15.60
CA ALA A 339 -7.10 -3.68 -16.41
C ALA A 339 -8.33 -2.75 -16.53
N MET A 340 -8.77 -2.16 -15.41
CA MET A 340 -9.85 -1.16 -15.40
C MET A 340 -9.47 0.08 -16.20
N LEU A 341 -8.25 0.60 -16.01
CA LEU A 341 -7.73 1.73 -16.78
C LEU A 341 -7.69 1.38 -18.27
N GLY A 342 -7.25 0.18 -18.64
CA GLY A 342 -7.24 -0.28 -20.03
C GLY A 342 -8.63 -0.33 -20.66
N GLN A 343 -9.63 -0.82 -19.93
CA GLN A 343 -11.02 -0.87 -20.40
C GLN A 343 -11.66 0.53 -20.48
N LEU A 344 -11.37 1.40 -19.51
CA LEU A 344 -11.78 2.80 -19.54
C LEU A 344 -11.11 3.54 -20.70
N VAL A 345 -9.80 3.40 -20.90
CA VAL A 345 -9.06 4.02 -22.00
C VAL A 345 -9.59 3.55 -23.35
N ALA A 346 -9.92 2.27 -23.51
CA ALA A 346 -10.53 1.78 -24.75
C ALA A 346 -11.93 2.38 -25.00
N GLY A 347 -12.77 2.47 -23.97
CA GLY A 347 -14.09 3.09 -24.04
C GLY A 347 -14.03 4.61 -24.29
N VAL A 348 -13.12 5.29 -23.59
CA VAL A 348 -12.81 6.71 -23.73
C VAL A 348 -12.26 7.02 -25.11
N ALA A 349 -11.33 6.21 -25.63
CA ALA A 349 -10.79 6.42 -26.97
C ALA A 349 -11.91 6.36 -28.03
N HIS A 350 -12.82 5.40 -27.90
CA HIS A 350 -14.00 5.33 -28.76
C HIS A 350 -14.91 6.57 -28.59
N GLU A 351 -15.13 7.02 -27.35
CA GLU A 351 -15.96 8.20 -27.05
C GLU A 351 -15.32 9.54 -27.38
N LEU A 352 -13.99 9.64 -27.47
CA LEU A 352 -13.25 10.79 -27.98
C LEU A 352 -13.23 10.80 -29.50
N ASN A 353 -13.06 9.64 -30.14
CA ASN A 353 -13.04 9.53 -31.59
C ASN A 353 -14.37 9.99 -32.22
N ASN A 354 -15.50 9.75 -31.57
CA ASN A 354 -16.82 10.16 -32.04
C ASN A 354 -16.98 11.69 -32.24
N PRO A 355 -16.78 12.55 -31.21
CA PRO A 355 -16.82 14.00 -31.36
C PRO A 355 -15.68 14.53 -32.23
N ILE A 356 -14.47 13.93 -32.20
CA ILE A 356 -13.38 14.31 -33.10
C ILE A 356 -13.79 14.14 -34.56
N ALA A 357 -14.37 12.99 -34.92
CA ALA A 357 -14.85 12.75 -36.27
C ALA A 357 -15.97 13.72 -36.67
N ALA A 358 -16.84 14.13 -35.73
CA ALA A 358 -17.85 15.15 -35.96
C ALA A 358 -17.26 16.55 -36.17
N ILE A 359 -16.21 16.92 -35.42
CA ILE A 359 -15.46 18.16 -35.61
C ILE A 359 -14.81 18.18 -36.99
N LEU A 360 -14.10 17.11 -37.35
CA LEU A 360 -13.41 17.01 -38.66
C LEU A 360 -14.40 17.17 -39.82
N ARG A 361 -15.55 16.47 -39.79
CA ARG A 361 -16.61 16.65 -40.80
C ARG A 361 -17.19 18.07 -40.78
N GLY A 362 -17.36 18.66 -39.59
CA GLY A 362 -17.83 20.04 -39.44
C GLY A 362 -16.88 21.05 -40.06
N VAL A 363 -15.57 20.87 -39.89
CA VAL A 363 -14.52 21.71 -40.47
C VAL A 363 -14.49 21.56 -41.99
N GLU A 364 -14.53 20.34 -42.52
CA GLU A 364 -14.57 20.09 -43.97
C GLU A 364 -15.78 20.76 -44.63
N ASN A 365 -16.97 20.59 -44.03
CA ASN A 365 -18.18 21.25 -44.49
C ASN A 365 -18.07 22.78 -44.42
N LEU A 366 -17.48 23.32 -43.35
CA LEU A 366 -17.30 24.75 -43.18
C LEU A 366 -16.37 25.32 -44.24
N THR A 367 -15.26 24.64 -44.55
CA THR A 367 -14.34 25.02 -45.63
C THR A 367 -15.05 25.09 -46.97
N HIS A 368 -15.79 24.04 -47.36
CA HIS A 368 -16.53 24.02 -48.62
C HIS A 368 -17.59 25.13 -48.71
N THR A 369 -18.29 25.38 -47.59
CA THR A 369 -19.33 26.40 -47.52
C THR A 369 -18.75 27.82 -47.60
N LEU A 370 -17.61 28.06 -46.94
CA LEU A 370 -16.91 29.35 -47.00
C LEU A 370 -16.33 29.61 -48.39
N GLU A 371 -15.76 28.60 -49.05
CA GLU A 371 -15.31 28.72 -50.44
C GLU A 371 -16.47 29.11 -51.37
N GLY A 372 -17.64 28.49 -51.21
CA GLY A 372 -18.84 28.84 -51.96
C GLY A 372 -19.26 30.30 -51.76
N LEU A 373 -19.33 30.75 -50.50
CA LEU A 373 -19.73 32.12 -50.14
C LEU A 373 -18.72 33.19 -50.58
N LEU A 374 -17.42 32.87 -50.60
CA LEU A 374 -16.36 33.78 -51.04
C LEU A 374 -16.26 33.87 -52.56
N THR A 375 -16.62 32.80 -53.28
CA THR A 375 -16.58 32.76 -54.76
C THR A 375 -17.79 33.46 -55.38
N GLN A 376 -18.95 33.39 -54.72
CA GLN A 376 -20.19 34.03 -55.16
C GLN A 376 -20.69 35.03 -54.10
N LEU A 377 -20.21 36.27 -54.21
CA LEU A 377 -20.61 37.35 -53.31
C LEU A 377 -22.10 37.69 -53.47
N PRO A 378 -22.94 37.48 -52.43
CA PRO A 378 -24.36 37.81 -52.49
C PRO A 378 -24.58 39.32 -52.50
N THR A 379 -25.79 39.76 -52.85
CA THR A 379 -26.20 41.16 -52.64
C THR A 379 -26.18 41.53 -51.16
N ALA A 380 -26.00 42.81 -50.83
CA ALA A 380 -25.91 43.29 -49.45
C ALA A 380 -27.11 42.87 -48.58
N GLU A 381 -28.31 42.82 -49.16
CA GLU A 381 -29.53 42.38 -48.47
C GLU A 381 -29.49 40.89 -48.10
N VAL A 382 -29.01 40.03 -49.01
CA VAL A 382 -28.88 38.58 -48.77
C VAL A 382 -27.74 38.30 -47.78
N GLN A 383 -26.66 39.09 -47.81
CA GLN A 383 -25.57 38.98 -46.82
C GLN A 383 -26.09 39.27 -45.40
N ILE A 384 -26.87 40.34 -45.22
CA ILE A 384 -27.42 40.71 -43.90
C ILE A 384 -28.35 39.59 -43.37
N LYS A 385 -29.28 39.10 -44.21
CA LYS A 385 -30.16 37.97 -43.84
C LYS A 385 -29.35 36.68 -43.57
N GLY A 386 -28.31 36.43 -44.37
CA GLY A 386 -27.42 35.28 -44.22
C GLY A 386 -26.67 35.30 -42.89
N VAL A 387 -26.07 36.43 -42.51
CA VAL A 387 -25.36 36.58 -41.21
C VAL A 387 -26.33 36.36 -40.03
N GLN A 388 -27.57 36.88 -40.11
CA GLN A 388 -28.58 36.63 -39.08
C GLN A 388 -28.93 35.14 -38.95
N LEU A 389 -29.10 34.44 -40.07
CA LEU A 389 -29.35 33.00 -40.09
C LEU A 389 -28.18 32.20 -39.52
N LEU A 390 -26.95 32.60 -39.84
CA LEU A 390 -25.74 31.99 -39.31
C LEU A 390 -25.67 32.12 -37.79
N THR A 391 -25.85 33.33 -37.24
CA THR A 391 -25.84 33.56 -35.78
C THR A 391 -26.97 32.80 -35.08
N ARG A 392 -28.16 32.72 -35.70
CA ARG A 392 -29.28 31.92 -35.19
C ARG A 392 -28.94 30.43 -35.20
N ALA A 393 -28.35 29.91 -36.28
CA ALA A 393 -27.96 28.51 -36.40
C ALA A 393 -26.86 28.10 -35.40
N GLN A 394 -25.97 29.04 -35.03
CA GLN A 394 -24.95 28.83 -34.01
C GLN A 394 -25.54 28.61 -32.60
N THR A 395 -26.69 29.23 -32.30
CA THR A 395 -27.31 29.24 -30.96
C THR A 395 -28.61 28.43 -30.89
N ALA A 396 -29.09 27.92 -32.03
CA ALA A 396 -30.36 27.21 -32.11
C ALA A 396 -30.35 25.90 -31.33
N LYS A 397 -31.44 25.68 -30.57
CA LYS A 397 -31.76 24.39 -29.96
C LYS A 397 -32.27 23.42 -31.03
N PRO A 398 -31.88 22.14 -31.00
CA PRO A 398 -32.42 21.14 -31.92
C PRO A 398 -33.95 21.02 -31.76
N ALA A 399 -34.70 21.20 -32.84
CA ALA A 399 -36.15 20.97 -32.85
C ALA A 399 -36.47 19.49 -33.04
N SER A 400 -37.60 19.02 -32.51
CA SER A 400 -37.98 17.61 -32.64
C SER A 400 -38.33 17.26 -34.10
N THR A 401 -38.06 16.01 -34.50
CA THR A 401 -38.40 15.55 -35.86
C THR A 401 -39.91 15.53 -36.12
N ALA A 402 -40.73 15.37 -35.08
CA ALA A 402 -42.19 15.46 -35.17
C ALA A 402 -42.66 16.90 -35.44
N GLU A 403 -42.08 17.87 -34.74
CA GLU A 403 -42.37 19.30 -34.90
C GLU A 403 -41.95 19.82 -36.28
N LEU A 404 -40.74 19.47 -36.75
CA LEU A 404 -40.27 19.80 -38.09
C LEU A 404 -41.18 19.21 -39.18
N ARG A 405 -41.66 17.96 -39.01
CA ARG A 405 -42.60 17.34 -39.96
C ARG A 405 -43.96 18.03 -39.99
N SER A 406 -44.46 18.49 -38.85
CA SER A 406 -45.72 19.25 -38.77
C SER A 406 -45.61 20.57 -39.51
N ARG A 407 -44.53 21.32 -39.27
CA ARG A 407 -44.27 22.61 -39.93
C ARG A 407 -44.08 22.48 -41.43
N VAL A 408 -43.39 21.43 -41.90
CA VAL A 408 -43.30 21.12 -43.35
C VAL A 408 -44.66 20.80 -43.95
N LYS A 409 -45.53 20.10 -43.22
CA LYS A 409 -46.88 19.78 -43.69
C LYS A 409 -47.75 21.04 -43.83
N GLU A 410 -47.61 21.98 -42.91
CA GLU A 410 -48.29 23.27 -42.93
C GLU A 410 -47.79 24.16 -44.08
N LEU A 411 -46.47 24.22 -44.32
CA LEU A 411 -45.91 25.02 -45.42
C LEU A 411 -46.17 24.42 -46.82
N ASN A 412 -46.38 23.10 -46.91
CA ASN A 412 -46.70 22.39 -48.15
C ASN A 412 -48.04 22.80 -48.78
N SER A 413 -48.95 23.46 -48.04
CA SER A 413 -50.16 24.02 -48.66
C SER A 413 -49.87 25.25 -49.53
N THR A 414 -48.73 25.90 -49.29
CA THR A 414 -48.35 27.18 -49.89
C THR A 414 -47.21 27.01 -50.91
N LEU A 415 -46.33 26.04 -50.69
CA LEU A 415 -45.25 25.66 -51.61
C LEU A 415 -45.53 24.28 -52.23
N PRO A 416 -45.61 24.17 -53.57
CA PRO A 416 -45.90 22.89 -54.24
C PRO A 416 -44.74 21.89 -54.21
N ASP A 417 -43.50 22.35 -53.92
CA ASP A 417 -42.32 21.49 -53.80
C ASP A 417 -41.99 21.24 -52.32
N ARG A 418 -42.14 19.97 -51.92
CA ARG A 418 -41.85 19.49 -50.58
C ARG A 418 -40.37 19.63 -50.19
N ALA A 419 -39.45 19.56 -51.15
CA ALA A 419 -38.02 19.71 -50.88
C ALA A 419 -37.69 21.16 -50.49
N ILE A 420 -38.26 22.14 -51.21
CA ILE A 420 -38.11 23.57 -50.93
C ILE A 420 -38.81 23.92 -49.60
N ALA A 421 -40.01 23.41 -49.36
CA ALA A 421 -40.70 23.59 -48.08
C ALA A 421 -39.87 23.07 -46.90
N LYS A 422 -39.23 21.90 -47.06
CA LYS A 422 -38.31 21.35 -46.04
C LYS A 422 -37.10 22.25 -45.79
N LYS A 423 -36.50 22.84 -46.84
CA LYS A 423 -35.39 23.79 -46.70
C LYS A 423 -35.83 25.06 -45.95
N VAL A 424 -36.95 25.67 -46.35
CA VAL A 424 -37.47 26.89 -45.70
C VAL A 424 -37.79 26.67 -44.21
N VAL A 425 -38.38 25.52 -43.86
CA VAL A 425 -38.66 25.14 -42.47
C VAL A 425 -37.37 24.92 -41.68
N ASN A 426 -36.38 24.21 -42.25
CA ASN A 426 -35.09 23.99 -41.61
C ASN A 426 -34.31 25.29 -41.34
N LEU A 427 -34.44 26.27 -42.25
CA LEU A 427 -33.84 27.60 -42.10
C LEU A 427 -34.65 28.51 -41.16
N GLY A 428 -35.88 28.12 -40.79
CA GLY A 428 -36.76 28.93 -39.95
C GLY A 428 -37.25 30.21 -40.63
N LEU A 429 -37.42 30.16 -41.96
CA LEU A 429 -37.79 31.28 -42.84
C LEU A 429 -39.29 31.29 -43.21
N GLU A 430 -40.12 30.55 -42.48
CA GLU A 430 -41.58 30.44 -42.72
C GLU A 430 -42.29 31.81 -42.66
N SER A 431 -41.77 32.71 -41.84
CA SER A 431 -42.30 34.06 -41.65
C SER A 431 -41.91 35.06 -42.74
N ASP A 432 -40.99 34.69 -43.65
CA ASP A 432 -40.55 35.56 -44.75
C ASP A 432 -41.53 35.44 -45.93
N SER A 433 -42.63 36.20 -45.84
CA SER A 433 -43.72 36.16 -46.84
C SER A 433 -43.26 36.55 -48.25
N GLU A 434 -42.20 37.35 -48.37
CA GLU A 434 -41.66 37.78 -49.66
C GLU A 434 -40.89 36.64 -50.32
N LEU A 435 -39.97 35.99 -49.60
CA LEU A 435 -39.22 34.84 -50.09
C LEU A 435 -40.14 33.66 -50.43
N VAL A 436 -41.11 33.35 -49.56
CA VAL A 436 -42.07 32.24 -49.77
C VAL A 436 -42.94 32.49 -51.02
N SER A 437 -43.37 33.73 -51.25
CA SER A 437 -44.14 34.13 -52.44
C SER A 437 -43.31 34.06 -53.73
N GLN A 438 -42.03 34.44 -53.67
CA GLN A 438 -41.11 34.36 -54.81
C GLN A 438 -40.76 32.90 -55.17
N LEU A 439 -40.61 32.03 -54.17
CA LEU A 439 -40.39 30.58 -54.35
C LEU A 439 -41.64 29.88 -54.91
N ALA A 440 -42.85 30.25 -54.45
CA ALA A 440 -44.10 29.72 -55.00
C ALA A 440 -44.30 30.06 -56.49
N LYS A 441 -43.78 31.22 -56.93
CA LYS A 441 -43.82 31.68 -58.33
C LYS A 441 -42.66 31.17 -59.21
N LYS A 442 -41.77 30.32 -58.68
CA LYS A 442 -40.59 29.78 -59.39
C LYS A 442 -39.75 30.84 -60.13
N LYS A 443 -39.43 31.96 -59.46
CA LYS A 443 -38.44 32.90 -60.00
C LYS A 443 -37.02 32.31 -59.85
N ASP A 444 -36.22 32.35 -60.91
CA ASP A 444 -34.86 31.79 -60.90
C ASP A 444 -33.97 32.37 -59.79
N ASN A 445 -34.07 33.67 -59.50
CA ASN A 445 -33.31 34.33 -58.43
C ASN A 445 -33.70 33.88 -57.02
N ALA A 446 -34.90 33.34 -56.81
CA ALA A 446 -35.36 32.94 -55.48
C ALA A 446 -34.73 31.60 -55.05
N SER A 447 -34.49 30.70 -56.00
CA SER A 447 -33.82 29.42 -55.73
C SER A 447 -32.34 29.63 -55.39
N SER A 448 -31.64 30.48 -56.15
CA SER A 448 -30.23 30.81 -55.85
C SER A 448 -30.07 31.54 -54.52
N THR A 449 -30.97 32.47 -54.21
CA THR A 449 -30.98 33.16 -52.90
C THR A 449 -31.18 32.17 -51.75
N LEU A 450 -32.07 31.19 -51.91
CA LEU A 450 -32.30 30.15 -50.90
C LEU A 450 -31.07 29.25 -50.70
N GLU A 451 -30.36 28.89 -51.77
CA GLU A 451 -29.11 28.12 -51.71
C GLU A 451 -27.99 28.88 -50.98
N THR A 452 -27.86 30.18 -51.24
CA THR A 452 -26.89 31.03 -50.52
C THR A 452 -27.24 31.15 -49.03
N LEU A 453 -28.52 31.35 -48.68
CA LEU A 453 -28.96 31.39 -47.28
C LEU A 453 -28.79 30.03 -46.58
N GLU A 454 -28.93 28.93 -47.31
CA GLU A 454 -28.64 27.56 -46.83
C GLU A 454 -27.16 27.40 -46.49
N GLN A 455 -26.25 27.94 -47.30
CA GLN A 455 -24.82 27.96 -47.00
C GLN A 455 -24.51 28.72 -45.70
N TYR A 456 -25.07 29.92 -45.49
CA TYR A 456 -24.89 30.66 -44.23
C TYR A 456 -25.40 29.87 -43.01
N HIS A 457 -26.57 29.24 -43.12
CA HIS A 457 -27.12 28.41 -42.07
C HIS A 457 -26.24 27.17 -41.79
N GLN A 458 -25.75 26.51 -42.84
CA GLN A 458 -24.90 25.33 -42.73
C GLN A 458 -23.54 25.68 -42.09
N ALA A 459 -22.97 26.83 -42.42
CA ALA A 459 -21.78 27.35 -41.74
C ALA A 459 -22.03 27.57 -40.24
N GLY A 460 -23.15 28.19 -39.87
CA GLY A 460 -23.54 28.38 -38.46
C GLY A 460 -23.79 27.06 -37.73
N ALA A 461 -24.43 26.09 -38.38
CA ALA A 461 -24.68 24.76 -37.82
C ALA A 461 -23.39 23.95 -37.63
N SER A 462 -22.45 24.02 -38.58
CA SER A 462 -21.11 23.41 -38.47
C SER A 462 -20.32 24.00 -37.31
N LEU A 463 -20.32 25.33 -37.17
CA LEU A 463 -19.67 26.02 -36.03
C LEU A 463 -20.27 25.62 -34.69
N ARG A 464 -21.61 25.50 -34.59
CA ARG A 464 -22.27 24.97 -33.39
C ARG A 464 -21.82 23.54 -33.09
N SER A 465 -21.82 22.67 -34.10
CA SER A 465 -21.43 21.27 -33.94
C SER A 465 -20.00 21.14 -33.44
N ILE A 466 -19.07 21.94 -33.99
CA ILE A 466 -17.67 21.99 -33.57
C ILE A 466 -17.58 22.42 -32.10
N ASN A 467 -18.23 23.53 -31.71
CA ASN A 467 -18.19 24.04 -30.35
C ASN A 467 -18.78 23.05 -29.33
N VAL A 468 -19.92 22.43 -29.64
CA VAL A 468 -20.54 21.43 -28.76
C VAL A 468 -19.66 20.20 -28.61
N CYS A 469 -19.05 19.71 -29.69
CA CYS A 469 -18.15 18.56 -29.64
C CYS A 469 -16.84 18.89 -28.91
N ALA A 470 -16.29 20.08 -29.11
CA ALA A 470 -15.07 20.53 -28.44
C ALA A 470 -15.28 20.71 -26.94
N ALA A 471 -16.41 21.29 -26.52
CA ALA A 471 -16.79 21.37 -25.11
C ALA A 471 -16.92 19.96 -24.50
N ARG A 472 -17.60 19.04 -25.19
CA ARG A 472 -17.72 17.63 -24.74
C ARG A 472 -16.37 16.94 -24.58
N ILE A 473 -15.41 17.18 -25.47
CA ILE A 473 -14.04 16.65 -25.35
C ILE A 473 -13.34 17.26 -24.13
N ALA A 474 -13.46 18.58 -23.91
CA ALA A 474 -12.85 19.26 -22.78
C ALA A 474 -13.40 18.72 -21.43
N ASP A 475 -14.71 18.52 -21.34
CA ASP A 475 -15.36 17.94 -20.16
C ASP A 475 -14.89 16.49 -19.93
N MET A 476 -14.81 15.68 -20.98
CA MET A 476 -14.33 14.30 -20.89
C MET A 476 -12.86 14.23 -20.44
N VAL A 477 -11.97 15.07 -21.00
CA VAL A 477 -10.56 15.15 -20.59
C VAL A 477 -10.44 15.64 -19.14
N LYS A 478 -11.31 16.55 -18.69
CA LYS A 478 -11.34 17.01 -17.30
C LYS A 478 -11.70 15.85 -16.35
N SER A 479 -12.69 15.03 -16.69
CA SER A 479 -13.06 13.83 -15.91
C SER A 479 -11.96 12.76 -15.91
N LEU A 480 -11.27 12.54 -17.05
CA LEU A 480 -10.10 11.64 -17.13
C LEU A 480 -8.92 12.11 -16.30
N LYS A 481 -8.71 13.43 -16.21
CA LYS A 481 -7.63 14.00 -15.40
C LYS A 481 -7.81 13.68 -13.90
N GLY A 482 -9.03 13.39 -13.45
CA GLY A 482 -9.29 12.85 -12.11
C GLY A 482 -8.70 11.45 -11.91
N TYR A 483 -8.81 10.56 -12.91
CA TYR A 483 -8.28 9.19 -12.90
C TYR A 483 -6.76 9.12 -13.12
N ALA A 484 -6.19 10.08 -13.86
CA ALA A 484 -4.77 10.08 -14.24
C ALA A 484 -3.86 10.87 -13.28
N ARG A 485 -4.40 11.42 -12.17
CA ARG A 485 -3.54 11.96 -11.12
C ARG A 485 -2.76 10.81 -10.50
N ALA A 486 -1.48 10.73 -10.85
CA ALA A 486 -0.49 10.02 -10.06
C ALA A 486 -0.42 10.70 -8.67
N ASP A 487 -0.43 9.88 -7.63
CA ASP A 487 0.10 10.19 -6.30
C ASP A 487 -0.67 11.17 -5.41
N ASP A 488 -1.96 10.91 -5.16
CA ASP A 488 -2.49 11.23 -3.82
C ASP A 488 -3.07 9.98 -3.16
N GLU A 489 -2.16 9.08 -2.75
CA GLU A 489 -2.44 8.11 -1.68
C GLU A 489 -2.59 8.79 -0.31
N ARG A 490 -2.46 10.12 -0.24
CA ARG A 490 -2.62 10.87 1.01
C ARG A 490 -4.10 11.11 1.27
N MET A 491 -4.46 10.95 2.54
CA MET A 491 -5.76 11.37 3.05
C MET A 491 -5.85 12.90 2.96
N HIS A 492 -6.90 13.42 2.35
CA HIS A 492 -7.19 14.85 2.36
C HIS A 492 -8.70 15.10 2.41
N TYR A 493 -9.11 16.31 2.79
CA TYR A 493 -10.53 16.67 2.81
C TYR A 493 -11.06 16.81 1.38
N ALA A 494 -12.07 16.01 1.03
CA ALA A 494 -12.70 16.01 -0.27
C ALA A 494 -14.22 15.96 -0.17
N ASP A 495 -14.88 16.48 -1.20
CA ASP A 495 -16.32 16.30 -1.38
C ASP A 495 -16.55 14.97 -2.11
N ILE A 496 -17.29 14.06 -1.47
CA ILE A 496 -17.57 12.75 -2.05
C ILE A 496 -18.59 12.81 -3.18
N HIS A 497 -19.44 13.86 -3.22
CA HIS A 497 -20.42 14.03 -4.28
C HIS A 497 -19.75 14.32 -5.62
N GLU A 498 -18.66 15.11 -5.62
CA GLU A 498 -17.85 15.35 -6.83
C GLU A 498 -17.35 14.04 -7.44
N GLY A 499 -16.84 13.12 -6.60
CA GLY A 499 -16.34 11.82 -7.06
C GLY A 499 -17.43 10.91 -7.64
N ILE A 500 -18.65 10.94 -7.08
CA ILE A 500 -19.80 10.17 -7.59
C ILE A 500 -20.28 10.74 -8.94
N GLU A 501 -20.42 12.07 -9.03
CA GLU A 501 -20.82 12.76 -10.26
C GLU A 501 -19.81 12.52 -11.40
N ASP A 502 -18.51 12.60 -11.12
CA ASP A 502 -17.47 12.28 -12.09
C ASP A 502 -17.61 10.84 -12.62
N THR A 503 -17.93 9.88 -11.75
CA THR A 503 -18.16 8.50 -12.17
C THR A 503 -19.45 8.35 -12.99
N LEU A 504 -20.52 9.06 -12.66
CA LEU A 504 -21.77 9.05 -13.44
C LEU A 504 -21.56 9.59 -14.86
N VAL A 505 -20.75 10.65 -15.01
CA VAL A 505 -20.37 11.21 -16.32
C VAL A 505 -19.64 10.18 -17.17
N ILE A 506 -18.74 9.38 -16.59
CA ILE A 506 -18.01 8.32 -17.32
C ILE A 506 -18.97 7.24 -17.84
N PHE A 507 -20.00 6.91 -17.08
CA PHE A 507 -21.01 5.92 -17.48
C PHE A 507 -22.21 6.51 -18.23
N GLU A 508 -22.20 7.80 -18.59
CA GLU A 508 -23.34 8.51 -19.18
C GLU A 508 -23.95 7.75 -20.37
N ASN A 509 -23.12 7.26 -21.30
CA ASN A 509 -23.62 6.55 -22.48
C ASN A 509 -24.30 5.23 -22.17
N LYS A 510 -23.84 4.50 -21.16
CA LYS A 510 -24.48 3.25 -20.72
C LYS A 510 -25.76 3.55 -19.95
N LEU A 511 -25.75 4.62 -19.15
CA LEU A 511 -26.87 5.03 -18.31
C LEU A 511 -27.98 5.76 -19.07
N LYS A 512 -27.71 6.33 -20.26
CA LYS A 512 -28.66 7.12 -21.06
C LYS A 512 -29.94 6.37 -21.45
N VAL A 513 -29.88 5.05 -21.52
CA VAL A 513 -31.02 4.17 -21.84
C VAL A 513 -31.82 3.77 -20.59
N HIS A 514 -31.33 4.13 -19.40
CA HIS A 514 -31.84 3.75 -18.09
C HIS A 514 -32.26 4.98 -17.28
N GLN A 515 -33.02 4.76 -16.20
CA GLN A 515 -33.46 5.86 -15.32
C GLN A 515 -32.47 6.04 -14.16
N VAL A 516 -31.79 7.17 -14.10
CA VAL A 516 -30.89 7.51 -12.99
C VAL A 516 -31.48 8.64 -12.17
N SER A 517 -31.54 8.48 -10.85
CA SER A 517 -31.98 9.52 -9.91
C SER A 517 -31.01 9.66 -8.75
N THR A 518 -30.63 10.89 -8.42
CA THR A 518 -29.72 11.23 -7.33
C THR A 518 -30.44 12.05 -6.26
N ASP A 519 -30.21 11.72 -4.99
CA ASP A 519 -30.78 12.40 -3.82
C ASP A 519 -29.71 12.61 -2.75
N TYR A 520 -29.06 13.77 -2.80
CA TYR A 520 -27.90 14.08 -1.97
C TYR A 520 -28.29 14.90 -0.74
N ALA A 521 -28.14 14.31 0.45
CA ALA A 521 -28.13 15.08 1.68
C ALA A 521 -26.83 15.89 1.80
N PRO A 522 -26.85 17.09 2.43
CA PRO A 522 -25.64 17.87 2.66
C PRO A 522 -24.69 17.09 3.58
N LEU A 523 -23.48 16.81 3.08
CA LEU A 523 -22.42 16.15 3.83
C LEU A 523 -21.21 17.10 3.93
N PRO A 524 -20.47 17.09 5.05
CA PRO A 524 -19.23 17.84 5.16
C PRO A 524 -18.15 17.23 4.27
N ARG A 525 -17.10 18.02 3.97
CA ARG A 525 -15.91 17.48 3.31
C ARG A 525 -15.28 16.44 4.23
N MET A 526 -14.99 15.27 3.69
CA MET A 526 -14.52 14.12 4.48
C MET A 526 -13.04 13.92 4.24
N LEU A 527 -12.30 13.58 5.31
CA LEU A 527 -10.93 13.11 5.19
C LEU A 527 -10.91 11.72 4.52
N CYS A 528 -10.50 11.67 3.26
CA CYS A 528 -10.48 10.42 2.49
C CYS A 528 -9.38 10.41 1.43
N GLN A 529 -9.17 9.24 0.82
CA GLN A 529 -8.41 9.08 -0.42
C GLN A 529 -9.41 9.08 -1.60
N PRO A 530 -9.58 10.20 -2.32
CA PRO A 530 -10.66 10.33 -3.31
C PRO A 530 -10.54 9.32 -4.44
N ILE A 531 -9.31 9.06 -4.92
CA ILE A 531 -9.06 8.11 -6.02
C ILE A 531 -9.48 6.69 -5.60
N ALA A 532 -9.20 6.31 -4.34
CA ALA A 532 -9.60 5.01 -3.82
C ALA A 532 -11.13 4.92 -3.71
N LEU A 533 -11.80 5.94 -3.17
CA LEU A 533 -13.27 5.96 -3.11
C LEU A 533 -13.92 6.01 -4.50
N GLN A 534 -13.31 6.69 -5.46
CA GLN A 534 -13.79 6.72 -6.84
C GLN A 534 -13.75 5.33 -7.50
N GLN A 535 -12.76 4.49 -7.15
CA GLN A 535 -12.75 3.07 -7.54
C GLN A 535 -13.93 2.29 -6.93
N VAL A 536 -14.32 2.60 -5.68
CA VAL A 536 -15.52 2.03 -5.06
C VAL A 536 -16.77 2.41 -5.85
N TRP A 537 -16.97 3.70 -6.15
CA TRP A 537 -18.12 4.18 -6.91
C TRP A 537 -18.19 3.56 -8.30
N THR A 538 -17.05 3.48 -8.99
CA THR A 538 -16.93 2.88 -10.32
C THR A 538 -17.40 1.42 -10.31
N ASN A 539 -16.96 0.65 -9.32
CA ASN A 539 -17.30 -0.76 -9.21
C ASN A 539 -18.77 -0.98 -8.86
N LEU A 540 -19.32 -0.20 -7.92
CA LEU A 540 -20.73 -0.30 -7.54
C LEU A 540 -21.67 0.09 -8.69
N ILE A 541 -21.38 1.20 -9.38
CA ILE A 541 -22.19 1.66 -10.52
C ILE A 541 -22.06 0.69 -11.70
N SER A 542 -20.85 0.19 -12.01
CA SER A 542 -20.65 -0.80 -13.06
C SER A 542 -21.41 -2.11 -12.78
N ASN A 543 -21.39 -2.59 -11.54
CA ASN A 543 -22.13 -3.79 -11.14
C ASN A 543 -23.66 -3.59 -11.25
N ALA A 544 -24.16 -2.41 -10.87
CA ALA A 544 -25.57 -2.06 -11.06
C ALA A 544 -25.97 -2.08 -12.55
N ILE A 545 -25.15 -1.46 -13.41
CA ILE A 545 -25.38 -1.42 -14.86
C ILE A 545 -25.42 -2.83 -15.46
N ASP A 546 -24.48 -3.69 -15.06
CA ASP A 546 -24.40 -5.05 -15.56
C ASP A 546 -25.58 -5.93 -15.09
N ALA A 547 -26.23 -5.56 -13.99
CA ALA A 547 -27.39 -6.27 -13.43
C ALA A 547 -28.73 -5.79 -14.00
N PHE A 548 -28.76 -4.68 -14.75
CA PHE A 548 -30.01 -4.08 -15.21
C PHE A 548 -30.81 -5.00 -16.15
N PRO A 549 -32.16 -4.95 -16.08
CA PRO A 549 -33.03 -5.41 -17.15
C PRO A 549 -33.01 -4.43 -18.35
N ASP A 550 -33.72 -4.74 -19.44
CA ASP A 550 -33.81 -3.89 -20.65
C ASP A 550 -34.13 -2.41 -20.36
N LYS A 551 -34.82 -2.12 -19.25
CA LYS A 551 -35.02 -0.78 -18.69
C LYS A 551 -34.66 -0.75 -17.21
N GLY A 552 -33.37 -0.71 -16.91
CA GLY A 552 -32.85 -0.51 -15.55
C GLY A 552 -33.14 0.87 -14.95
N SER A 553 -33.07 0.92 -13.61
CA SER A 553 -33.09 2.13 -12.81
C SER A 553 -32.00 2.09 -11.75
N LEU A 554 -31.29 3.20 -11.56
CA LEU A 554 -30.31 3.39 -10.50
C LEU A 554 -30.70 4.59 -9.64
N LYS A 555 -30.79 4.36 -8.33
CA LYS A 555 -31.04 5.40 -7.33
C LYS A 555 -29.81 5.52 -6.44
N ILE A 556 -29.23 6.72 -6.38
CA ILE A 556 -28.10 7.04 -5.50
C ILE A 556 -28.59 8.00 -4.44
N GLN A 557 -28.41 7.65 -3.16
CA GLN A 557 -28.78 8.52 -2.05
C GLN A 557 -27.62 8.69 -1.09
N THR A 558 -27.46 9.89 -0.54
CA THR A 558 -26.55 10.11 0.60
C THR A 558 -27.33 10.59 1.80
N ARG A 559 -26.92 10.16 3.00
CA ARG A 559 -27.45 10.62 4.27
C ARG A 559 -26.38 10.62 5.35
N GLU A 560 -26.56 11.46 6.34
CA GLU A 560 -25.74 11.45 7.55
C GLU A 560 -26.45 10.68 8.65
N VAL A 561 -25.73 9.77 9.31
CA VAL A 561 -26.25 8.96 10.41
C VAL A 561 -25.27 8.99 11.56
N GLU A 562 -25.76 9.33 12.76
CA GLU A 562 -24.98 9.22 13.99
C GLU A 562 -25.21 7.85 14.65
N LYS A 563 -24.14 7.15 14.98
CA LYS A 563 -24.17 5.85 15.66
C LYS A 563 -23.06 5.81 16.70
N GLU A 564 -23.40 5.45 17.94
CA GLU A 564 -22.43 5.30 19.04
C GLU A 564 -21.53 6.54 19.24
N GLN A 565 -22.11 7.75 19.16
CA GLN A 565 -21.40 9.04 19.24
C GLN A 565 -20.41 9.34 18.10
N GLN A 566 -20.43 8.55 17.01
CA GLN A 566 -19.67 8.80 15.79
C GLN A 566 -20.62 9.13 14.64
N ARG A 567 -20.29 10.19 13.87
CA ARG A 567 -21.02 10.56 12.64
C ARG A 567 -20.53 9.74 11.46
N TYR A 568 -21.46 9.26 10.63
CA TYR A 568 -21.18 8.50 9.42
C TYR A 568 -21.89 9.11 8.21
N ALA A 569 -21.15 9.24 7.12
CA ALA A 569 -21.72 9.42 5.80
C ALA A 569 -22.13 8.06 5.24
N VAL A 570 -23.40 7.95 4.84
CA VAL A 570 -23.98 6.72 4.32
C VAL A 570 -24.39 6.96 2.87
N ILE A 571 -23.81 6.21 1.95
CA ILE A 571 -24.02 6.33 0.51
C ILE A 571 -24.64 5.03 0.01
N SER A 572 -25.87 5.08 -0.48
CA SER A 572 -26.60 3.91 -0.98
C SER A 572 -26.75 3.95 -2.50
N PHE A 573 -26.43 2.83 -3.14
CA PHE A 573 -26.64 2.58 -4.57
C PHE A 573 -27.68 1.47 -4.72
N GLU A 574 -28.87 1.82 -5.16
CA GLU A 574 -29.99 0.89 -5.35
C GLU A 574 -30.30 0.71 -6.83
N ASP A 575 -30.21 -0.53 -7.31
CA ASP A 575 -30.61 -0.95 -8.66
C ASP A 575 -31.82 -1.88 -8.64
N ASN A 576 -32.58 -1.88 -9.72
CA ASN A 576 -33.69 -2.81 -9.96
C ASN A 576 -33.26 -4.05 -10.78
N GLY A 577 -32.01 -4.49 -10.60
CA GLY A 577 -31.42 -5.58 -11.35
C GLY A 577 -31.92 -6.98 -10.93
N CYS A 578 -31.21 -8.00 -11.41
CA CYS A 578 -31.56 -9.41 -11.16
C CYS A 578 -31.46 -9.85 -9.69
N GLY A 579 -30.90 -9.03 -8.79
CA GLY A 579 -30.79 -9.32 -7.37
C GLY A 579 -29.77 -10.42 -7.02
N ILE A 580 -29.45 -10.52 -5.73
CA ILE A 580 -28.45 -11.45 -5.17
C ILE A 580 -29.15 -12.41 -4.20
N PRO A 581 -29.07 -13.75 -4.41
CA PRO A 581 -29.60 -14.73 -3.47
C PRO A 581 -28.96 -14.63 -2.08
N ASP A 582 -29.73 -14.86 -1.01
CA ASP A 582 -29.24 -14.83 0.38
C ASP A 582 -28.03 -15.74 0.62
N SER A 583 -27.99 -16.90 -0.04
CA SER A 583 -26.88 -17.85 0.06
C SER A 583 -25.56 -17.32 -0.51
N GLN A 584 -25.61 -16.31 -1.39
CA GLN A 584 -24.44 -15.75 -2.07
C GLN A 584 -24.00 -14.40 -1.49
N LYS A 585 -24.85 -13.72 -0.69
CA LYS A 585 -24.55 -12.38 -0.12
C LYS A 585 -23.23 -12.30 0.67
N LYS A 586 -22.79 -13.39 1.29
CA LYS A 586 -21.48 -13.44 1.97
C LYS A 586 -20.33 -13.74 1.01
N ALA A 587 -20.57 -14.55 -0.01
CA ALA A 587 -19.57 -15.01 -0.96
C ALA A 587 -19.19 -13.94 -2.00
N ILE A 588 -20.05 -12.95 -2.28
CA ILE A 588 -19.76 -11.87 -3.24
C ILE A 588 -18.54 -11.01 -2.87
N PHE A 589 -18.09 -11.06 -1.61
CA PHE A 589 -16.90 -10.36 -1.13
C PHE A 589 -15.65 -11.24 -1.10
N GLU A 590 -15.75 -12.54 -1.40
CA GLU A 590 -14.60 -13.44 -1.48
C GLU A 590 -13.79 -13.20 -2.76
N LEU A 591 -12.46 -13.35 -2.68
CA LEU A 591 -11.58 -13.23 -3.83
C LEU A 591 -11.93 -14.25 -4.91
N ASN A 592 -12.00 -13.78 -6.17
CA ASN A 592 -12.31 -14.56 -7.37
C ASN A 592 -13.76 -15.05 -7.48
N PHE A 593 -14.68 -14.54 -6.64
CA PHE A 593 -16.10 -14.83 -6.80
C PHE A 593 -16.68 -14.01 -7.95
N THR A 594 -17.11 -14.67 -9.03
CA THR A 594 -17.70 -14.01 -10.20
C THR A 594 -18.90 -14.79 -10.73
N THR A 595 -19.96 -14.07 -11.09
CA THR A 595 -21.18 -14.62 -11.71
C THR A 595 -21.24 -14.36 -13.22
N LYS A 596 -20.20 -13.74 -13.80
CA LYS A 596 -20.13 -13.38 -15.23
C LYS A 596 -19.58 -14.56 -16.05
N LYS A 597 -20.26 -14.96 -17.13
CA LYS A 597 -19.81 -16.04 -18.04
C LYS A 597 -18.60 -15.62 -18.89
N GLU A 598 -17.78 -16.61 -19.27
CA GLU A 598 -16.60 -16.46 -20.15
C GLU A 598 -16.93 -15.60 -21.38
N GLY A 599 -16.45 -14.35 -21.38
CA GLY A 599 -16.71 -13.34 -22.41
C GLY A 599 -16.81 -11.91 -21.88
N ASN A 600 -17.34 -11.72 -20.66
CA ASN A 600 -17.27 -10.46 -19.92
C ASN A 600 -16.28 -10.63 -18.76
N PHE A 601 -15.11 -10.00 -18.86
CA PHE A 601 -14.04 -10.10 -17.86
C PHE A 601 -14.49 -9.50 -16.51
N GLY A 602 -15.05 -10.32 -15.63
CA GLY A 602 -15.17 -10.04 -14.21
C GLY A 602 -14.27 -11.00 -13.46
N LEU A 603 -13.07 -10.55 -13.08
CA LEU A 603 -12.10 -11.35 -12.30
C LEU A 603 -12.65 -11.74 -10.90
N GLY A 604 -13.78 -11.16 -10.47
CA GLY A 604 -14.38 -11.43 -9.16
C GLY A 604 -13.62 -10.77 -8.00
N ILE A 605 -12.91 -9.68 -8.27
CA ILE A 605 -12.05 -9.00 -7.29
C ILE A 605 -12.60 -7.61 -6.92
N GLY A 606 -13.40 -6.97 -7.80
CA GLY A 606 -13.87 -5.60 -7.61
C GLY A 606 -14.62 -5.32 -6.30
N LEU A 607 -15.54 -6.18 -5.85
CA LEU A 607 -16.25 -6.01 -4.58
C LEU A 607 -15.35 -6.24 -3.37
N SER A 608 -14.38 -7.16 -3.46
CA SER A 608 -13.38 -7.38 -2.40
C SER A 608 -12.46 -6.17 -2.23
N ILE A 609 -12.07 -5.52 -3.33
CA ILE A 609 -11.34 -4.24 -3.27
C ILE A 609 -12.19 -3.13 -2.68
N CYS A 610 -13.48 -3.05 -3.04
CA CYS A 610 -14.36 -2.05 -2.44
C CYS A 610 -14.38 -2.19 -0.92
N GLN A 611 -14.51 -3.42 -0.41
CA GLN A 611 -14.51 -3.67 1.02
C GLN A 611 -13.19 -3.27 1.68
N GLN A 612 -12.05 -3.56 1.04
CA GLN A 612 -10.73 -3.17 1.55
C GLN A 612 -10.52 -1.66 1.58
N ILE A 613 -10.89 -0.96 0.51
CA ILE A 613 -10.79 0.50 0.44
C ILE A 613 -11.66 1.13 1.52
N VAL A 614 -12.90 0.68 1.65
CA VAL A 614 -13.83 1.20 2.67
C VAL A 614 -13.32 0.86 4.09
N ALA A 615 -12.76 -0.33 4.31
CA ALA A 615 -12.14 -0.70 5.58
C ALA A 615 -10.90 0.14 5.91
N ALA A 616 -10.08 0.50 4.93
CA ALA A 616 -8.94 1.42 5.11
C ALA A 616 -9.40 2.82 5.56
N HIS A 617 -10.63 3.20 5.22
CA HIS A 617 -11.29 4.42 5.70
C HIS A 617 -12.07 4.20 7.01
N LYS A 618 -11.87 3.08 7.71
CA LYS A 618 -12.59 2.68 8.93
C LYS A 618 -14.12 2.57 8.74
N GLY A 619 -14.54 2.26 7.52
CA GLY A 619 -15.93 2.06 7.13
C GLY A 619 -16.30 0.59 6.89
N TRP A 620 -17.54 0.34 6.45
CA TRP A 620 -17.97 -0.97 5.95
C TRP A 620 -19.02 -0.85 4.83
N ILE A 621 -19.32 -1.96 4.16
CA ILE A 621 -20.34 -2.05 3.10
C ILE A 621 -21.43 -3.04 3.54
N ASP A 622 -22.68 -2.60 3.49
CA ASP A 622 -23.86 -3.43 3.70
C ASP A 622 -24.55 -3.75 2.39
N VAL A 623 -25.16 -4.94 2.31
CA VAL A 623 -25.87 -5.42 1.12
C VAL A 623 -27.28 -5.83 1.49
N GLN A 624 -28.26 -5.16 0.89
CA GLN A 624 -29.65 -5.56 0.92
C GLN A 624 -30.07 -5.92 -0.51
N SER A 625 -30.62 -7.10 -0.72
CA SER A 625 -31.01 -7.52 -2.05
C SER A 625 -32.12 -8.55 -1.99
N GLU A 626 -33.00 -8.51 -2.97
CA GLU A 626 -34.06 -9.46 -3.19
C GLU A 626 -33.99 -9.96 -4.64
N LEU A 627 -34.04 -11.28 -4.80
CA LEU A 627 -33.85 -11.93 -6.10
C LEU A 627 -34.94 -11.48 -7.09
N ASN A 628 -34.51 -11.05 -8.28
CA ASN A 628 -35.34 -10.49 -9.36
C ASN A 628 -36.11 -9.21 -8.99
N ALA A 629 -35.72 -8.51 -7.92
CA ALA A 629 -36.38 -7.28 -7.49
C ALA A 629 -35.39 -6.11 -7.44
N PHE A 630 -34.39 -6.18 -6.55
CA PHE A 630 -33.43 -5.08 -6.38
C PHE A 630 -32.14 -5.53 -5.70
N THR A 631 -31.10 -4.71 -5.85
CA THR A 631 -29.88 -4.76 -5.02
C THR A 631 -29.58 -3.35 -4.54
N CYS A 632 -29.33 -3.22 -3.24
CA CYS A 632 -28.94 -1.99 -2.58
C CYS A 632 -27.62 -2.22 -1.85
N MET A 633 -26.57 -1.56 -2.36
CA MET A 633 -25.24 -1.53 -1.76
C MET A 633 -25.10 -0.24 -0.96
N THR A 634 -24.83 -0.36 0.34
CA THR A 634 -24.72 0.80 1.25
C THR A 634 -23.32 0.90 1.79
N VAL A 635 -22.62 1.98 1.47
CA VAL A 635 -21.26 2.28 1.96
C VAL A 635 -21.35 3.21 3.16
N TRP A 636 -20.71 2.82 4.27
CA TRP A 636 -20.62 3.60 5.51
C TRP A 636 -19.20 4.12 5.69
N LEU A 637 -19.04 5.44 5.80
CA LEU A 637 -17.76 6.09 6.01
C LEU A 637 -17.85 7.01 7.24
N PRO A 638 -16.90 6.94 8.19
CA PRO A 638 -16.90 7.85 9.33
C PRO A 638 -16.58 9.28 8.88
N VAL A 639 -17.33 10.25 9.39
CA VAL A 639 -17.04 11.67 9.22
C VAL A 639 -16.04 12.07 10.30
N ILE A 640 -14.86 12.50 9.87
CA ILE A 640 -13.83 13.10 10.72
C ILE A 640 -13.80 14.59 10.35
N GLU A 641 -14.14 15.47 11.28
CA GLU A 641 -14.16 16.91 11.03
C GLU A 641 -12.75 17.52 11.03
N GLU A 642 -12.59 18.60 10.27
CA GLU A 642 -11.37 19.38 10.11
C GLU A 642 -11.00 20.07 11.45
N GLY A 643 -10.36 19.32 12.35
CA GLY A 643 -9.98 19.80 13.69
C GLY A 643 -9.75 18.74 14.77
N ASP A 644 -10.06 17.46 14.53
CA ASP A 644 -9.96 16.38 15.55
C ASP A 644 -8.63 15.60 15.55
N GLU A 645 -7.57 16.10 14.90
CA GLU A 645 -6.22 15.57 15.11
C GLU A 645 -5.67 16.04 16.47
N THR A 646 -5.98 15.29 17.53
CA THR A 646 -5.26 15.32 18.81
C THR A 646 -4.52 14.02 19.07
#